data_AF-A0A3D3QZB6-F1
#
_entry.id   AF-A0A3D3QZB6-F1
#
_cell.length_a   1.000
_cell.length_b   1.000
_cell.length_c   1.000
_cell.angle_alpha   90.00
_cell.angle_beta   90.00
_cell.angle_gamma   90.00
#
_symmetry.space_group_name_H-M   'P 1'
#
loop_
_entity.id
_entity.type
_entity.pdbx_description
1 polymer ?
#
loop_
_entity_poly.entity_id
_entity_poly.type
_entity_poly.pdbx_seq_one_letter_code
_entity_poly.pdbx_strand_id
1 'polypeptide(L)'
;MISCSNFSKMPWQIRVYGRQQMLLTSWVESMRVAFEKSRKATLNPRRRLQLRSVPSSARQKVQRRIAIEQLEDRTLLTSLIINQLTAGLGVTLDNSVLDPDANGIANYDSIIFEDLTIDATTGSSVSIDLDNLTFNEPFSILFENVSINAAAGNGINIELSNMLVDTIAIDSSTITGGVGNAFNVDLTNVILNEFNIIDSTLSGQAGAGVTVAMSAATIEETSLRRSSIDGVSIDVADGSVLRHTTMADNTIAGSSGNDGVSVNIVDSIAEELRLTNNNSIEGVSISVDDTAAGGAALLTELFIHSNTITGNTAGAGISLELNNVDQFVSITGNSITGNSGDGIVFDQTDGDLSGEISDNNIANNFGNGINFTPSTTNPTPTGGAPGVPAYAGITGPTDSIDFAAPRNEVQLITFAGVPTGGTFTISYTGGNGVTQTTAGILATATASQVKAAMVAAFSDIGVGDILVNGNFQDGYEIEFVNAAGGVNINPLTVDVGGFNSTPATVTIFQDTSANIDEIQHIDVTGTPAFGTFQLNFLGNTLTQDYTQLNASDLQTALNFLANIYNDGTGNPFTGSPIQVTGDLVNGFDILFLDAGTMHDLDVPQVTLDASGLNLFVNVQVGPAELNPNKPAAQTITFQDVDGNIVTPSGGSFRLTFQTETTGDILIDPDPNVTAANIDAALQALFSATTKTGVEGDFIVSGDFTNGFVVEFNEIQHLSMLGSFDPTFGSFQLTFLGSTVTFAYTVSIPSAAGAQQIQNALNTIANNSGLGYTGSPVSVAVSGNGYDIIFLDSGTMANADVQQITVDASRMRFDVDVANLTQGNATTNERQTLDFADFQGSFPFTFALNGIDITNPPIGTSFTLTFQGETTQGIVIDTDPAVTAANIDAALEALTIA
;
A
#
# COMPACT_ATOMS: atom_id res chain seq x y z
N MET A 1 53.78 -51.79 -18.53
CA MET A 1 53.90 -52.99 -19.37
C MET A 1 52.48 -53.58 -19.50
N ILE A 2 51.85 -53.35 -20.66
CA ILE A 2 50.68 -54.05 -21.28
C ILE A 2 49.32 -53.99 -20.50
N SER A 3 48.36 -53.10 -20.87
CA SER A 3 47.28 -53.18 -21.90
C SER A 3 45.96 -53.77 -21.34
N CYS A 4 44.78 -53.13 -21.40
CA CYS A 4 43.97 -52.89 -22.61
C CYS A 4 42.78 -51.89 -22.41
N SER A 5 42.71 -50.88 -23.30
CA SER A 5 41.55 -50.40 -24.11
C SER A 5 40.20 -49.97 -23.47
N ASN A 6 39.83 -48.67 -23.46
CA ASN A 6 39.17 -47.82 -24.50
C ASN A 6 37.64 -47.97 -24.67
N PHE A 7 36.88 -46.88 -24.47
CA PHE A 7 35.61 -46.40 -25.14
C PHE A 7 34.99 -45.30 -24.22
N SER A 8 35.12 -43.99 -24.43
CA SER A 8 34.59 -43.01 -25.41
C SER A 8 33.38 -42.17 -24.92
N LYS A 9 33.62 -40.85 -24.81
CA LYS A 9 32.77 -39.67 -25.15
C LYS A 9 31.48 -39.35 -24.34
N MET A 10 31.51 -38.16 -23.70
CA MET A 10 30.38 -37.27 -23.33
C MET A 10 29.57 -36.84 -24.58
N PRO A 11 28.28 -36.39 -24.51
CA PRO A 11 27.95 -34.98 -24.14
C PRO A 11 26.54 -34.72 -23.50
N TRP A 12 26.36 -33.45 -23.06
CA TRP A 12 25.12 -32.65 -22.87
C TRP A 12 24.55 -32.40 -21.46
N GLN A 13 24.41 -31.08 -21.19
CA GLN A 13 23.79 -30.37 -20.09
C GLN A 13 22.26 -30.23 -20.27
N ILE A 14 21.51 -29.99 -19.18
CA ILE A 14 20.37 -29.06 -19.10
C ILE A 14 20.22 -28.54 -17.64
N ARG A 15 19.75 -27.29 -17.52
CA ARG A 15 19.64 -26.40 -16.34
C ARG A 15 18.44 -26.70 -15.41
N VAL A 16 18.68 -26.39 -14.13
CA VAL A 16 17.86 -25.68 -13.10
C VAL A 16 16.38 -26.07 -12.91
N TYR A 17 15.99 -26.42 -11.68
CA TYR A 17 14.96 -25.69 -10.91
C TYR A 17 15.15 -25.86 -9.40
N GLY A 18 14.80 -24.79 -8.69
CA GLY A 18 14.98 -24.58 -7.26
C GLY A 18 14.21 -25.55 -6.36
N ARG A 19 14.64 -25.54 -5.10
CA ARG A 19 14.13 -26.33 -3.98
C ARG A 19 12.67 -26.00 -3.69
N GLN A 20 11.87 -27.03 -3.41
CA GLN A 20 11.17 -27.26 -2.13
C GLN A 20 9.98 -28.21 -2.33
N GLN A 21 10.24 -29.49 -2.59
CA GLN A 21 9.25 -30.55 -2.38
C GLN A 21 9.98 -31.85 -2.01
N MET A 22 10.46 -31.97 -0.77
CA MET A 22 10.97 -33.25 -0.26
C MET A 22 11.12 -33.24 1.27
N LEU A 23 10.00 -33.19 2.00
CA LEU A 23 9.99 -33.50 3.44
C LEU A 23 8.89 -34.49 3.87
N LEU A 24 7.83 -34.71 3.08
CA LEU A 24 6.74 -35.62 3.49
C LEU A 24 7.02 -37.12 3.29
N THR A 25 7.85 -37.54 2.33
CA THR A 25 8.04 -38.98 2.03
C THR A 25 8.98 -39.71 2.99
N SER A 26 9.80 -38.99 3.77
CA SER A 26 10.68 -39.59 4.78
C SER A 26 9.95 -39.99 6.08
N TRP A 27 8.81 -39.37 6.38
CA TRP A 27 8.10 -39.54 7.64
C TRP A 27 7.23 -40.80 7.65
N VAL A 28 6.56 -41.09 6.53
CA VAL A 28 5.70 -42.26 6.35
C VAL A 28 6.49 -43.58 6.41
N GLU A 29 7.69 -43.62 5.82
CA GLU A 29 8.52 -44.84 5.79
C GLU A 29 9.16 -45.16 7.17
N SER A 30 9.39 -44.13 7.99
CA SER A 30 9.90 -44.28 9.36
C SER A 30 8.84 -44.87 10.31
N MET A 31 7.58 -44.45 10.17
CA MET A 31 6.48 -44.99 10.98
C MET A 31 6.17 -46.45 10.63
N ARG A 32 6.22 -46.82 9.35
CA ARG A 32 6.00 -48.22 8.92
C ARG A 32 7.02 -49.19 9.54
N VAL A 33 8.28 -48.79 9.65
CA VAL A 33 9.35 -49.61 10.26
C VAL A 33 9.22 -49.68 11.79
N ALA A 34 8.69 -48.64 12.43
CA ALA A 34 8.46 -48.62 13.88
C ALA A 34 7.31 -49.55 14.32
N PHE A 35 6.22 -49.60 13.55
CA PHE A 35 5.08 -50.48 13.86
C PHE A 35 5.37 -51.97 13.60
N GLU A 36 6.19 -52.30 12.59
CA GLU A 36 6.61 -53.69 12.30
C GLU A 36 7.53 -54.28 13.40
N LYS A 37 8.32 -53.43 14.07
CA LYS A 37 9.20 -53.84 15.20
C LYS A 37 8.44 -54.07 16.51
N SER A 38 7.33 -53.35 16.71
CA SER A 38 6.50 -53.46 17.94
C SER A 38 5.75 -54.80 18.03
N ARG A 39 5.25 -55.33 16.90
CA ARG A 39 4.51 -56.61 16.88
C ARG A 39 5.33 -57.88 17.15
N LYS A 40 6.68 -57.80 17.18
CA LYS A 40 7.56 -58.97 17.40
C LYS A 40 8.14 -59.10 18.82
N ALA A 41 7.90 -58.13 19.72
CA ALA A 41 8.55 -58.08 21.03
C ALA A 41 7.73 -58.68 22.20
N THR A 42 6.49 -59.12 21.98
CA THR A 42 5.59 -59.63 23.03
C THR A 42 5.44 -61.15 23.08
N LEU A 43 6.52 -61.91 22.88
CA LEU A 43 6.54 -63.37 23.12
C LEU A 43 7.73 -63.79 24.02
N ASN A 44 7.37 -63.97 25.29
CA ASN A 44 7.94 -64.80 26.34
C ASN A 44 9.08 -64.30 27.28
N PRO A 45 8.95 -64.56 28.61
CA PRO A 45 9.78 -63.99 29.66
C PRO A 45 10.83 -64.97 30.21
N ARG A 46 12.03 -64.48 30.60
CA ARG A 46 12.81 -64.87 31.81
C ARG A 46 14.28 -64.38 31.76
N ARG A 47 14.70 -63.71 32.86
CA ARG A 47 16.06 -63.67 33.48
C ARG A 47 17.23 -63.22 32.57
N ARG A 48 18.15 -62.30 32.95
CA ARG A 48 18.77 -62.05 34.25
C ARG A 48 19.64 -60.77 34.14
N LEU A 49 19.53 -59.92 35.17
CA LEU A 49 20.48 -58.95 35.71
C LEU A 49 21.95 -59.04 35.23
N GLN A 50 22.54 -57.93 34.73
CA GLN A 50 23.71 -57.29 35.35
C GLN A 50 24.26 -56.04 34.61
N LEU A 51 24.64 -55.08 35.46
CA LEU A 51 25.74 -54.10 35.37
C LEU A 51 25.49 -52.74 34.69
N ARG A 52 25.69 -51.73 35.55
CA ARG A 52 25.61 -50.28 35.35
C ARG A 52 26.68 -49.81 34.36
N SER A 53 26.28 -48.96 33.43
CA SER A 53 27.03 -47.76 33.09
C SER A 53 26.03 -46.60 32.98
N VAL A 54 26.33 -45.53 33.71
CA VAL A 54 25.50 -44.34 33.83
C VAL A 54 25.58 -43.57 32.50
N PRO A 55 24.48 -43.30 31.79
CA PRO A 55 24.51 -42.37 30.66
C PRO A 55 24.59 -40.94 31.18
N SER A 56 25.47 -40.17 30.59
CA SER A 56 25.79 -38.78 30.95
C SER A 56 24.55 -37.89 31.04
N SER A 57 24.47 -37.12 32.12
CA SER A 57 23.48 -36.06 32.36
C SER A 57 23.40 -35.01 31.26
N ALA A 58 24.40 -34.94 30.36
CA ALA A 58 24.39 -34.09 29.18
C ALA A 58 23.40 -34.59 28.10
N ARG A 59 23.32 -35.90 27.84
CA ARG A 59 22.43 -36.44 26.79
C ARG A 59 20.97 -36.41 27.23
N GLN A 60 20.71 -36.56 28.52
CA GLN A 60 19.37 -36.44 29.11
C GLN A 60 18.91 -34.98 29.22
N LYS A 61 19.83 -34.02 29.42
CA LYS A 61 19.53 -32.59 29.33
C LYS A 61 19.30 -32.13 27.89
N VAL A 62 20.00 -32.69 26.90
CA VAL A 62 19.76 -32.37 25.48
C VAL A 62 18.46 -33.02 25.00
N GLN A 63 18.15 -34.26 25.37
CA GLN A 63 16.84 -34.85 25.05
C GLN A 63 15.68 -34.18 25.80
N ARG A 64 15.87 -33.74 27.05
CA ARG A 64 14.86 -32.92 27.73
C ARG A 64 14.78 -31.52 27.15
N ARG A 65 15.89 -30.90 26.72
CA ARG A 65 15.84 -29.58 26.06
C ARG A 65 15.20 -29.66 24.68
N ILE A 66 15.46 -30.71 23.90
CA ILE A 66 14.80 -30.95 22.61
C ILE A 66 13.33 -31.34 22.82
N ALA A 67 12.99 -32.13 23.84
CA ALA A 67 11.58 -32.43 24.15
C ALA A 67 10.85 -31.25 24.80
N ILE A 68 11.55 -30.34 25.48
CA ILE A 68 11.01 -29.11 26.06
C ILE A 68 10.92 -28.02 24.97
N GLU A 69 11.89 -27.86 24.07
CA GLU A 69 11.79 -27.00 22.86
C GLU A 69 10.70 -27.53 21.92
N GLN A 70 10.54 -28.84 21.76
CA GLN A 70 9.42 -29.42 20.99
C GLN A 70 8.08 -29.41 21.75
N LEU A 71 8.07 -29.16 23.05
CA LEU A 71 6.84 -28.90 23.81
C LEU A 71 6.52 -27.39 23.80
N GLU A 72 7.54 -26.52 23.86
CA GLU A 72 7.42 -25.07 23.79
C GLU A 72 7.02 -24.61 22.37
N ASP A 73 7.54 -25.24 21.31
CA ASP A 73 7.08 -25.00 19.92
C ASP A 73 5.67 -25.54 19.67
N ARG A 74 5.19 -26.51 20.45
CA ARG A 74 3.78 -26.97 20.39
C ARG A 74 2.84 -26.18 21.31
N THR A 75 3.37 -25.33 22.19
CA THR A 75 2.59 -24.35 22.96
C THR A 75 2.42 -23.00 22.24
N LEU A 76 2.97 -22.86 21.02
CA LEU A 76 2.86 -21.64 20.19
C LEU A 76 1.83 -21.76 19.06
N LEU A 77 1.14 -22.88 18.93
CA LEU A 77 0.01 -23.03 18.01
C LEU A 77 -1.28 -22.87 18.81
N THR A 78 -1.73 -21.63 18.94
CA THR A 78 -3.00 -21.27 19.58
C THR A 78 -4.18 -21.40 18.61
N SER A 79 -3.95 -21.62 17.31
CA SER A 79 -4.98 -21.83 16.32
C SER A 79 -5.35 -23.31 16.13
N LEU A 80 -6.65 -23.60 16.03
CA LEU A 80 -7.18 -24.87 15.54
C LEU A 80 -7.34 -24.80 14.02
N ILE A 81 -6.42 -25.42 13.28
CA ILE A 81 -6.44 -25.48 11.81
C ILE A 81 -7.05 -26.81 11.35
N ILE A 82 -8.06 -26.72 10.47
CA ILE A 82 -8.74 -27.86 9.85
C ILE A 82 -8.53 -27.79 8.34
N ASN A 83 -7.65 -28.65 7.83
CA ASN A 83 -7.29 -28.71 6.39
C ASN A 83 -7.50 -30.08 5.76
N GLN A 84 -8.06 -31.05 6.51
CA GLN A 84 -8.40 -32.38 6.00
C GLN A 84 -9.63 -32.95 6.71
N LEU A 85 -10.58 -33.48 5.94
CA LEU A 85 -11.73 -34.22 6.44
C LEU A 85 -11.93 -35.53 5.67
N THR A 86 -12.63 -36.47 6.30
CA THR A 86 -13.09 -37.67 5.61
C THR A 86 -14.32 -37.34 4.77
N ALA A 87 -14.28 -37.67 3.48
CA ALA A 87 -15.37 -37.42 2.55
C ALA A 87 -16.72 -37.96 3.06
N GLY A 88 -17.78 -37.17 2.91
CA GLY A 88 -19.14 -37.55 3.32
C GLY A 88 -19.54 -37.13 4.74
N LEU A 89 -18.60 -36.64 5.55
CA LEU A 89 -18.82 -36.20 6.93
C LEU A 89 -18.75 -34.67 7.04
N GLY A 90 -19.65 -34.09 7.84
CA GLY A 90 -19.55 -32.70 8.31
C GLY A 90 -18.66 -32.57 9.55
N VAL A 91 -18.52 -31.33 10.03
CA VAL A 91 -17.75 -30.96 11.22
C VAL A 91 -18.68 -30.40 12.29
N THR A 92 -18.49 -30.85 13.52
CA THR A 92 -19.12 -30.25 14.70
C THR A 92 -18.03 -29.88 15.68
N LEU A 93 -17.95 -28.60 16.03
CA LEU A 93 -17.05 -28.06 17.04
C LEU A 93 -17.92 -27.52 18.18
N ASP A 94 -17.75 -28.12 19.35
CA ASP A 94 -18.41 -27.70 20.58
C ASP A 94 -17.37 -27.34 21.65
N ASN A 95 -17.82 -26.82 22.79
CA ASN A 95 -16.95 -26.52 23.93
C ASN A 95 -16.03 -27.68 24.32
N SER A 96 -16.45 -28.94 24.16
CA SER A 96 -15.62 -30.10 24.53
C SER A 96 -14.41 -30.31 23.62
N VAL A 97 -14.45 -29.73 22.41
CA VAL A 97 -13.34 -29.76 21.45
C VAL A 97 -12.28 -28.72 21.83
N LEU A 98 -12.70 -27.50 22.18
CA LEU A 98 -11.77 -26.39 22.44
C LEU A 98 -11.29 -26.31 23.90
N ASP A 99 -12.13 -26.77 24.83
CA ASP A 99 -11.82 -26.91 26.24
C ASP A 99 -11.99 -28.37 26.69
N PRO A 100 -11.01 -29.25 26.39
CA PRO A 100 -11.05 -30.65 26.79
C PRO A 100 -10.86 -30.87 28.30
N ASP A 101 -10.40 -29.86 29.05
CA ASP A 101 -10.23 -29.97 30.51
C ASP A 101 -11.44 -29.42 31.30
N ALA A 102 -12.40 -28.83 30.58
CA ALA A 102 -13.69 -28.33 31.06
C ALA A 102 -13.54 -27.27 32.17
N ASN A 103 -12.49 -26.46 32.10
CA ASN A 103 -12.24 -25.39 33.04
C ASN A 103 -13.00 -24.07 32.70
N GLY A 104 -13.69 -24.04 31.55
CA GLY A 104 -14.44 -22.89 31.02
C GLY A 104 -13.61 -21.93 30.17
N ILE A 105 -12.33 -22.23 29.94
CA ILE A 105 -11.37 -21.40 29.20
C ILE A 105 -10.81 -22.23 28.05
N ALA A 106 -10.98 -21.74 26.82
CA ALA A 106 -10.45 -22.41 25.65
C ALA A 106 -8.91 -22.40 25.61
N ASN A 107 -8.33 -23.47 25.07
CA ASN A 107 -6.89 -23.55 24.82
C ASN A 107 -6.48 -22.97 23.46
N TYR A 108 -7.46 -22.52 22.66
CA TYR A 108 -7.27 -21.99 21.32
C TYR A 108 -7.73 -20.53 21.24
N ASP A 109 -7.13 -19.73 20.38
CA ASP A 109 -7.53 -18.34 20.09
C ASP A 109 -8.23 -18.18 18.73
N SER A 110 -8.23 -19.23 17.90
CA SER A 110 -8.81 -19.18 16.56
C SER A 110 -9.20 -20.56 16.04
N ILE A 111 -10.21 -20.60 15.17
CA ILE A 111 -10.56 -21.75 14.33
C ILE A 111 -10.39 -21.33 12.88
N ILE A 112 -9.60 -22.08 12.12
CA ILE A 112 -9.32 -21.79 10.70
C ILE A 112 -9.64 -23.04 9.89
N PHE A 113 -10.50 -22.87 8.89
CA PHE A 113 -10.73 -23.85 7.83
C PHE A 113 -10.02 -23.36 6.58
N GLU A 114 -9.07 -24.16 6.07
CA GLU A 114 -8.25 -23.79 4.90
C GLU A 114 -8.22 -24.94 3.88
N ASP A 115 -8.30 -24.61 2.59
CA ASP A 115 -8.06 -25.52 1.47
C ASP A 115 -8.85 -26.85 1.53
N LEU A 116 -10.13 -26.75 1.89
CA LEU A 116 -10.93 -27.92 2.27
C LEU A 116 -12.18 -28.09 1.39
N THR A 117 -12.53 -29.34 1.10
CA THR A 117 -13.84 -29.70 0.53
C THR A 117 -14.68 -30.44 1.55
N ILE A 118 -15.90 -29.97 1.81
CA ILE A 118 -16.85 -30.54 2.78
C ILE A 118 -18.15 -30.91 2.07
N ASP A 119 -18.36 -32.21 1.89
CA ASP A 119 -19.59 -32.79 1.30
C ASP A 119 -20.36 -33.56 2.38
N ALA A 120 -21.05 -32.86 3.27
CA ALA A 120 -21.83 -33.53 4.32
C ALA A 120 -23.09 -34.17 3.75
N THR A 121 -23.35 -35.42 4.14
CA THR A 121 -24.52 -36.18 3.64
C THR A 121 -25.75 -36.08 4.54
N THR A 122 -25.61 -35.47 5.73
CA THR A 122 -26.69 -35.22 6.70
C THR A 122 -26.35 -34.02 7.58
N GLY A 123 -27.34 -33.19 7.95
CA GLY A 123 -27.16 -32.09 8.90
C GLY A 123 -26.36 -30.92 8.34
N SER A 124 -25.87 -30.04 9.22
CA SER A 124 -25.00 -28.93 8.81
C SER A 124 -23.62 -29.44 8.38
N SER A 125 -23.04 -28.86 7.32
CA SER A 125 -21.69 -29.24 6.89
C SER A 125 -20.63 -28.80 7.90
N VAL A 126 -20.79 -27.61 8.46
CA VAL A 126 -20.02 -27.13 9.62
C VAL A 126 -20.99 -26.61 10.66
N SER A 127 -20.83 -27.07 11.90
CA SER A 127 -21.57 -26.61 13.07
C SER A 127 -20.57 -26.20 14.15
N ILE A 128 -20.66 -24.96 14.62
CA ILE A 128 -19.83 -24.41 15.70
C ILE A 128 -20.78 -23.91 16.78
N ASP A 129 -20.69 -24.49 17.98
CA ASP A 129 -21.48 -24.12 19.15
C ASP A 129 -20.53 -23.90 20.32
N LEU A 130 -20.25 -22.62 20.63
CA LEU A 130 -19.26 -22.25 21.65
C LEU A 130 -19.87 -21.54 22.86
N ASP A 131 -21.14 -21.82 23.13
CA ASP A 131 -21.93 -21.15 24.16
C ASP A 131 -21.22 -21.08 25.52
N ASN A 132 -21.09 -19.87 26.07
CA ASN A 132 -20.51 -19.60 27.40
C ASN A 132 -19.02 -19.96 27.54
N LEU A 133 -18.29 -20.14 26.45
CA LEU A 133 -16.85 -20.41 26.50
C LEU A 133 -16.07 -19.11 26.73
N THR A 134 -15.06 -19.13 27.59
CA THR A 134 -14.18 -17.97 27.79
C THR A 134 -12.90 -18.13 26.97
N PHE A 135 -12.46 -17.06 26.31
CA PHE A 135 -11.16 -16.98 25.63
C PHE A 135 -10.25 -15.98 26.35
N ASN A 136 -8.93 -16.23 26.33
CA ASN A 136 -7.95 -15.32 26.96
C ASN A 136 -7.73 -14.04 26.15
N GLU A 137 -7.93 -14.12 24.84
CA GLU A 137 -7.88 -13.03 23.87
C GLU A 137 -9.16 -13.11 23.01
N PRO A 138 -9.55 -12.03 22.31
CA PRO A 138 -10.63 -12.09 21.32
C PRO A 138 -10.41 -13.21 20.32
N PHE A 139 -11.45 -14.02 20.09
CA PHE A 139 -11.38 -15.26 19.31
C PHE A 139 -11.85 -15.05 17.87
N SER A 140 -11.24 -15.76 16.90
CA SER A 140 -11.60 -15.63 15.48
C SER A 140 -12.03 -16.95 14.84
N ILE A 141 -12.99 -16.90 13.91
CA ILE A 141 -13.45 -18.01 13.07
C ILE A 141 -13.27 -17.63 11.60
N LEU A 142 -12.41 -18.35 10.88
CA LEU A 142 -12.03 -18.03 9.50
C LEU A 142 -12.29 -19.23 8.56
N PHE A 143 -12.88 -18.94 7.41
CA PHE A 143 -13.03 -19.87 6.30
C PHE A 143 -12.32 -19.31 5.07
N GLU A 144 -11.23 -19.96 4.67
CA GLU A 144 -10.37 -19.52 3.58
C GLU A 144 -10.28 -20.61 2.50
N ASN A 145 -10.69 -20.27 1.28
CA ASN A 145 -10.66 -21.20 0.14
C ASN A 145 -11.35 -22.55 0.46
N VAL A 146 -12.50 -22.50 1.11
CA VAL A 146 -13.29 -23.68 1.47
C VAL A 146 -14.39 -23.90 0.45
N SER A 147 -14.56 -25.16 0.01
CA SER A 147 -15.67 -25.59 -0.83
C SER A 147 -16.63 -26.46 -0.01
N ILE A 148 -17.84 -25.99 0.21
CA ILE A 148 -18.88 -26.69 0.97
C ILE A 148 -20.06 -27.01 0.04
N ASN A 149 -20.49 -28.26 0.07
CA ASN A 149 -21.73 -28.72 -0.53
C ASN A 149 -22.73 -29.09 0.57
N ALA A 150 -23.61 -28.15 0.88
CA ALA A 150 -24.66 -28.19 1.88
C ALA A 150 -25.95 -28.81 1.33
N ALA A 151 -25.87 -29.95 0.65
CA ALA A 151 -27.06 -30.59 0.07
C ALA A 151 -28.05 -31.12 1.12
N ALA A 152 -27.63 -31.28 2.38
CA ALA A 152 -28.36 -31.99 3.42
C ALA A 152 -28.84 -31.13 4.61
N GLY A 153 -28.61 -29.80 4.57
CA GLY A 153 -28.89 -28.86 5.66
C GLY A 153 -28.07 -27.57 5.49
N ASN A 154 -27.89 -26.79 6.56
CA ASN A 154 -27.12 -25.55 6.52
C ASN A 154 -25.66 -25.80 6.09
N GLY A 155 -25.06 -24.87 5.34
CA GLY A 155 -23.64 -24.96 5.00
C GLY A 155 -22.78 -24.80 6.24
N ILE A 156 -22.80 -23.61 6.81
CA ILE A 156 -22.12 -23.26 8.04
C ILE A 156 -23.17 -22.75 9.03
N ASN A 157 -23.15 -23.29 10.25
CA ASN A 157 -23.98 -22.85 11.36
C ASN A 157 -23.09 -22.48 12.55
N ILE A 158 -23.15 -21.24 13.01
CA ILE A 158 -22.40 -20.74 14.15
C ILE A 158 -23.39 -20.24 15.20
N GLU A 159 -23.27 -20.75 16.41
CA GLU A 159 -24.06 -20.34 17.58
C GLU A 159 -23.09 -19.94 18.69
N LEU A 160 -23.17 -18.68 19.14
CA LEU A 160 -22.27 -18.08 20.13
C LEU A 160 -23.07 -17.31 21.18
N SER A 161 -22.67 -17.48 22.46
CA SER A 161 -23.25 -16.69 23.55
C SER A 161 -22.29 -16.31 24.65
N ASN A 162 -22.44 -15.09 25.16
CA ASN A 162 -21.69 -14.52 26.30
C ASN A 162 -20.17 -14.38 26.05
N MET A 163 -19.79 -13.86 24.88
CA MET A 163 -18.41 -13.93 24.38
C MET A 163 -17.94 -12.65 23.69
N LEU A 164 -16.62 -12.47 23.64
CA LEU A 164 -15.94 -11.48 22.80
C LEU A 164 -15.31 -12.21 21.62
N VAL A 165 -15.68 -11.80 20.41
CA VAL A 165 -15.23 -12.38 19.15
C VAL A 165 -14.59 -11.27 18.35
N ASP A 166 -13.39 -11.50 17.83
CA ASP A 166 -12.73 -10.52 16.97
C ASP A 166 -13.34 -10.60 15.57
N THR A 167 -13.14 -11.72 14.89
CA THR A 167 -13.52 -11.83 13.48
C THR A 167 -14.29 -13.11 13.21
N ILE A 168 -15.37 -13.00 12.44
CA ILE A 168 -15.97 -14.10 11.71
C ILE A 168 -15.89 -13.77 10.23
N ALA A 169 -15.15 -14.56 9.46
CA ALA A 169 -14.91 -14.26 8.04
C ALA A 169 -15.03 -15.47 7.11
N ILE A 170 -15.54 -15.19 5.90
CA ILE A 170 -15.51 -16.08 4.75
C ILE A 170 -14.77 -15.37 3.62
N ASP A 171 -13.68 -15.97 3.15
CA ASP A 171 -12.86 -15.45 2.06
C ASP A 171 -12.66 -16.52 0.99
N SER A 172 -12.83 -16.12 -0.27
CA SER A 172 -12.50 -16.92 -1.45
C SER A 172 -13.15 -18.31 -1.43
N SER A 173 -14.30 -18.44 -0.79
CA SER A 173 -14.92 -19.72 -0.47
C SER A 173 -16.22 -19.92 -1.27
N THR A 174 -16.57 -21.18 -1.51
CA THR A 174 -17.76 -21.56 -2.24
C THR A 174 -18.64 -22.45 -1.38
N ILE A 175 -19.80 -21.95 -0.98
CA ILE A 175 -20.81 -22.68 -0.21
C ILE A 175 -22.04 -22.82 -1.10
N THR A 176 -22.28 -24.04 -1.55
CA THR A 176 -23.43 -24.39 -2.41
C THR A 176 -24.28 -25.42 -1.72
N GLY A 177 -25.52 -25.64 -2.16
CA GLY A 177 -26.38 -26.65 -1.52
C GLY A 177 -27.78 -26.66 -2.12
N GLY A 178 -28.77 -27.12 -1.36
CA GLY A 178 -30.16 -27.15 -1.84
C GLY A 178 -31.24 -27.07 -0.77
N VAL A 179 -30.90 -27.11 0.53
CA VAL A 179 -31.86 -27.00 1.64
C VAL A 179 -31.21 -26.25 2.80
N GLY A 180 -31.89 -25.26 3.40
CA GLY A 180 -31.36 -24.48 4.53
C GLY A 180 -30.61 -23.21 4.09
N ASN A 181 -29.87 -22.58 5.01
CA ASN A 181 -29.07 -21.38 4.75
C ASN A 181 -27.63 -21.73 4.38
N ALA A 182 -26.93 -20.92 3.57
CA ALA A 182 -25.52 -21.20 3.27
C ALA A 182 -24.65 -20.91 4.49
N PHE A 183 -24.85 -19.75 5.10
CA PHE A 183 -24.14 -19.31 6.28
C PHE A 183 -25.10 -18.70 7.30
N ASN A 184 -25.18 -19.31 8.48
CA ASN A 184 -26.02 -18.88 9.58
C ASN A 184 -25.15 -18.54 10.80
N VAL A 185 -25.38 -17.37 11.37
CA VAL A 185 -24.70 -16.89 12.59
C VAL A 185 -25.73 -16.39 13.59
N ASP A 186 -25.82 -17.06 14.73
CA ASP A 186 -26.69 -16.72 15.84
C ASP A 186 -25.84 -16.18 17.02
N LEU A 187 -26.08 -14.92 17.39
CA LEU A 187 -25.32 -14.19 18.40
C LEU A 187 -26.22 -13.77 19.57
N THR A 188 -25.93 -14.28 20.77
CA THR A 188 -26.65 -13.90 22.00
C THR A 188 -25.71 -13.32 23.05
N ASN A 189 -25.83 -12.03 23.38
CA ASN A 189 -24.91 -11.34 24.29
C ASN A 189 -23.43 -11.51 23.86
N VAL A 190 -23.17 -11.26 22.58
CA VAL A 190 -21.83 -11.34 21.96
C VAL A 190 -21.41 -9.96 21.50
N ILE A 191 -20.13 -9.63 21.64
CA ILE A 191 -19.51 -8.50 20.93
C ILE A 191 -18.62 -9.09 19.84
N LEU A 192 -18.95 -8.81 18.59
CA LEU A 192 -18.21 -9.18 17.40
C LEU A 192 -17.60 -7.92 16.78
N ASN A 193 -16.28 -7.88 16.61
CA ASN A 193 -15.61 -6.72 16.04
C ASN A 193 -15.84 -6.66 14.51
N GLU A 194 -15.60 -7.76 13.81
CA GLU A 194 -15.67 -7.82 12.34
C GLU A 194 -16.45 -9.03 11.82
N PHE A 195 -17.46 -8.77 10.98
CA PHE A 195 -18.18 -9.79 10.22
C PHE A 195 -17.97 -9.60 8.71
N ASN A 196 -17.22 -10.51 8.08
CA ASN A 196 -16.73 -10.32 6.71
C ASN A 196 -17.10 -11.46 5.77
N ILE A 197 -17.58 -11.12 4.56
CA ILE A 197 -17.75 -12.07 3.45
C ILE A 197 -17.18 -11.42 2.20
N ILE A 198 -16.10 -11.98 1.67
CA ILE A 198 -15.29 -11.35 0.62
C ILE A 198 -14.98 -12.38 -0.47
N ASP A 199 -15.10 -11.97 -1.74
CA ASP A 199 -14.71 -12.77 -2.92
C ASP A 199 -15.30 -14.20 -2.92
N SER A 200 -16.50 -14.36 -2.37
CA SER A 200 -17.09 -15.67 -2.05
C SER A 200 -18.40 -15.92 -2.78
N THR A 201 -18.76 -17.20 -2.94
CA THR A 201 -20.01 -17.65 -3.55
C THR A 201 -20.83 -18.44 -2.53
N LEU A 202 -21.96 -17.88 -2.10
CA LEU A 202 -22.91 -18.48 -1.17
C LEU A 202 -24.25 -18.62 -1.89
N SER A 203 -24.40 -19.68 -2.69
CA SER A 203 -25.49 -19.75 -3.69
C SER A 203 -26.17 -21.11 -3.83
N GLY A 204 -27.42 -21.11 -4.29
CA GLY A 204 -28.18 -22.31 -4.63
C GLY A 204 -28.99 -22.87 -3.46
N GLN A 205 -29.15 -22.08 -2.40
CA GLN A 205 -29.84 -22.52 -1.20
C GLN A 205 -31.35 -22.28 -1.30
N ALA A 206 -32.12 -23.04 -0.52
CA ALA A 206 -33.57 -22.81 -0.43
C ALA A 206 -33.93 -21.74 0.60
N GLY A 207 -33.02 -21.44 1.54
CA GLY A 207 -33.07 -20.30 2.44
C GLY A 207 -32.03 -19.24 2.04
N ALA A 208 -31.85 -18.21 2.87
CA ALA A 208 -30.92 -17.13 2.57
C ALA A 208 -29.46 -17.64 2.51
N GLY A 209 -28.68 -17.04 1.62
CA GLY A 209 -27.25 -17.25 1.52
C GLY A 209 -26.57 -16.89 2.84
N VAL A 210 -26.95 -15.76 3.42
CA VAL A 210 -26.44 -15.29 4.71
C VAL A 210 -27.60 -14.97 5.65
N THR A 211 -27.51 -15.45 6.88
CA THR A 211 -28.40 -15.07 7.98
C THR A 211 -27.60 -14.71 9.21
N VAL A 212 -27.87 -13.54 9.77
CA VAL A 212 -27.28 -13.07 11.03
C VAL A 212 -28.41 -12.72 11.99
N ALA A 213 -28.51 -13.41 13.12
CA ALA A 213 -29.47 -13.12 14.16
C ALA A 213 -28.74 -12.57 15.40
N MET A 214 -29.14 -11.39 15.85
CA MET A 214 -28.54 -10.67 16.99
C MET A 214 -29.58 -10.51 18.10
N SER A 215 -29.23 -10.95 19.31
CA SER A 215 -30.01 -10.72 20.53
C SER A 215 -29.09 -10.21 21.64
N ALA A 216 -29.35 -8.99 22.13
CA ALA A 216 -28.47 -8.27 23.06
C ALA A 216 -26.97 -8.29 22.63
N ALA A 217 -26.70 -8.30 21.32
CA ALA A 217 -25.37 -8.46 20.76
C ALA A 217 -24.92 -7.18 20.02
N THR A 218 -23.60 -7.01 19.88
CA THR A 218 -23.01 -5.92 19.12
C THR A 218 -22.16 -6.47 17.98
N ILE A 219 -22.35 -5.95 16.77
CA ILE A 219 -21.41 -6.10 15.65
C ILE A 219 -20.88 -4.71 15.32
N GLU A 220 -19.57 -4.49 15.43
CA GLU A 220 -18.94 -3.17 15.22
C GLU A 220 -18.71 -2.84 13.73
N GLU A 221 -18.44 -3.85 12.91
CA GLU A 221 -18.30 -3.70 11.45
C GLU A 221 -18.84 -4.93 10.71
N THR A 222 -19.58 -4.69 9.64
CA THR A 222 -20.05 -5.74 8.71
C THR A 222 -19.67 -5.38 7.29
N SER A 223 -18.92 -6.24 6.60
CA SER A 223 -18.51 -6.02 5.22
C SER A 223 -18.79 -7.25 4.34
N LEU A 224 -19.77 -7.12 3.45
CA LEU A 224 -20.10 -8.10 2.41
C LEU A 224 -19.69 -7.52 1.07
N ARG A 225 -18.67 -8.09 0.41
CA ARG A 225 -18.10 -7.49 -0.82
C ARG A 225 -17.72 -8.49 -1.89
N ARG A 226 -17.85 -8.06 -3.16
CA ARG A 226 -17.44 -8.81 -4.37
C ARG A 226 -17.90 -10.28 -4.37
N SER A 227 -19.06 -10.53 -3.78
CA SER A 227 -19.56 -11.87 -3.54
C SER A 227 -20.87 -12.12 -4.29
N SER A 228 -21.15 -13.40 -4.56
CA SER A 228 -22.42 -13.87 -5.10
C SER A 228 -23.18 -14.56 -3.97
N ILE A 229 -24.30 -13.98 -3.53
CA ILE A 229 -25.03 -14.38 -2.33
C ILE A 229 -26.51 -14.55 -2.68
N ASP A 230 -27.07 -15.70 -2.35
CA ASP A 230 -28.50 -16.05 -2.50
C ASP A 230 -29.33 -15.44 -1.37
N GLY A 231 -29.24 -14.12 -1.22
CA GLY A 231 -29.92 -13.35 -0.19
C GLY A 231 -29.18 -13.17 1.13
N VAL A 232 -29.42 -12.00 1.73
CA VAL A 232 -28.84 -11.59 3.01
C VAL A 232 -29.97 -11.20 3.95
N SER A 233 -30.03 -11.85 5.11
CA SER A 233 -30.97 -11.52 6.19
C SER A 233 -30.21 -11.14 7.46
N ILE A 234 -30.50 -9.97 8.02
CA ILE A 234 -29.95 -9.52 9.31
C ILE A 234 -31.10 -9.13 10.24
N ASP A 235 -31.25 -9.86 11.33
CA ASP A 235 -32.23 -9.60 12.38
C ASP A 235 -31.53 -9.00 13.60
N VAL A 236 -31.89 -7.77 13.95
CA VAL A 236 -31.30 -7.00 15.06
C VAL A 236 -32.37 -6.79 16.13
N ALA A 237 -32.30 -7.56 17.22
CA ALA A 237 -33.33 -7.61 18.24
C ALA A 237 -32.78 -7.48 19.67
N ASP A 238 -33.68 -7.30 20.65
CA ASP A 238 -33.40 -7.33 22.08
C ASP A 238 -32.33 -6.31 22.54
N GLY A 239 -32.33 -5.10 21.97
CA GLY A 239 -31.37 -4.04 22.31
C GLY A 239 -29.98 -4.29 21.72
N SER A 240 -29.90 -5.02 20.61
CA SER A 240 -28.65 -5.23 19.87
C SER A 240 -28.18 -3.95 19.18
N VAL A 241 -26.92 -3.95 18.77
CA VAL A 241 -26.28 -2.82 18.07
C VAL A 241 -25.53 -3.31 16.84
N LEU A 242 -25.95 -2.87 15.66
CA LEU A 242 -25.28 -3.15 14.39
C LEU A 242 -24.61 -1.87 13.87
N ARG A 243 -23.29 -1.85 13.69
CA ARG A 243 -22.58 -0.67 13.18
C ARG A 243 -21.89 -0.92 11.85
N HIS A 244 -21.71 0.15 11.08
CA HIS A 244 -20.89 0.23 9.88
C HIS A 244 -21.10 -0.96 8.94
N THR A 245 -22.36 -1.17 8.54
CA THR A 245 -22.70 -2.27 7.65
C THR A 245 -22.57 -1.82 6.20
N THR A 246 -21.61 -2.39 5.48
CA THR A 246 -21.43 -2.14 4.05
C THR A 246 -21.63 -3.41 3.23
N MET A 247 -22.54 -3.33 2.26
CA MET A 247 -22.74 -4.33 1.22
C MET A 247 -22.37 -3.70 -0.12
N ALA A 248 -21.23 -4.08 -0.71
CA ALA A 248 -20.72 -3.46 -1.92
C ALA A 248 -20.25 -4.42 -3.02
N ASP A 249 -20.51 -4.06 -4.28
CA ASP A 249 -20.00 -4.78 -5.46
C ASP A 249 -20.47 -6.25 -5.54
N ASN A 250 -21.60 -6.57 -4.92
CA ASN A 250 -22.12 -7.94 -4.85
C ASN A 250 -23.17 -8.22 -5.93
N THR A 251 -23.43 -9.51 -6.11
CA THR A 251 -24.70 -10.03 -6.65
C THR A 251 -25.47 -10.65 -5.49
N ILE A 252 -26.58 -10.03 -5.06
CA ILE A 252 -27.45 -10.52 -3.98
C ILE A 252 -28.78 -10.94 -4.60
N ALA A 253 -28.77 -12.12 -5.19
CA ALA A 253 -29.86 -12.64 -6.02
C ALA A 253 -29.86 -14.16 -6.00
N GLY A 254 -31.04 -14.74 -6.13
CA GLY A 254 -31.24 -16.13 -5.77
C GLY A 254 -32.27 -16.88 -6.60
N SER A 255 -32.67 -18.04 -6.08
CA SER A 255 -33.54 -18.96 -6.81
C SER A 255 -35.04 -18.79 -6.53
N SER A 256 -35.39 -18.11 -5.44
CA SER A 256 -36.77 -17.81 -5.04
C SER A 256 -37.29 -16.53 -5.68
N GLY A 257 -36.39 -15.65 -6.13
CA GLY A 257 -36.73 -14.37 -6.76
C GLY A 257 -37.18 -13.32 -5.75
N ASN A 258 -36.91 -13.51 -4.46
CA ASN A 258 -37.01 -12.52 -3.39
C ASN A 258 -35.81 -12.66 -2.43
N ASP A 259 -34.68 -13.12 -2.97
CA ASP A 259 -33.45 -13.42 -2.22
C ASP A 259 -32.55 -12.18 -2.18
N GLY A 260 -33.15 -11.03 -1.94
CA GLY A 260 -32.46 -9.75 -1.87
C GLY A 260 -31.83 -9.49 -0.50
N VAL A 261 -31.81 -8.22 -0.10
CA VAL A 261 -31.37 -7.80 1.24
C VAL A 261 -32.57 -7.59 2.14
N SER A 262 -32.57 -8.22 3.31
CA SER A 262 -33.54 -8.01 4.38
C SER A 262 -32.82 -7.61 5.66
N VAL A 263 -33.13 -6.43 6.21
CA VAL A 263 -32.63 -6.01 7.53
C VAL A 263 -33.83 -5.62 8.38
N ASN A 264 -33.97 -6.27 9.53
CA ASN A 264 -35.07 -6.06 10.45
C ASN A 264 -34.53 -5.64 11.82
N ILE A 265 -34.87 -4.42 12.24
CA ILE A 265 -34.38 -3.80 13.47
C ILE A 265 -35.58 -3.59 14.40
N VAL A 266 -35.57 -4.31 15.52
CA VAL A 266 -36.66 -4.26 16.51
C VAL A 266 -36.09 -3.86 17.86
N ASP A 267 -36.53 -2.71 18.38
CA ASP A 267 -36.09 -2.17 19.67
C ASP A 267 -34.55 -2.13 19.82
N SER A 268 -33.84 -1.87 18.72
CA SER A 268 -32.39 -2.02 18.59
C SER A 268 -31.77 -0.93 17.73
N ILE A 269 -30.45 -0.76 17.80
CA ILE A 269 -29.74 0.32 17.11
C ILE A 269 -29.02 -0.24 15.89
N ALA A 270 -29.16 0.43 14.75
CA ALA A 270 -28.28 0.30 13.61
C ALA A 270 -27.63 1.66 13.30
N GLU A 271 -26.31 1.67 13.18
CA GLU A 271 -25.55 2.83 12.77
C GLU A 271 -24.99 2.55 11.39
N GLU A 272 -25.32 3.42 10.42
CA GLU A 272 -24.71 3.41 9.11
C GLU A 272 -24.92 2.09 8.31
N LEU A 273 -26.05 1.98 7.62
CA LEU A 273 -26.31 0.90 6.67
C LEU A 273 -26.09 1.39 5.24
N ARG A 274 -25.04 0.89 4.57
CA ARG A 274 -24.68 1.22 3.19
C ARG A 274 -24.85 0.03 2.26
N LEU A 275 -25.71 0.16 1.26
CA LEU A 275 -25.77 -0.70 0.08
C LEU A 275 -25.25 0.12 -1.10
N THR A 276 -24.08 -0.22 -1.63
CA THR A 276 -23.44 0.58 -2.69
C THR A 276 -22.92 -0.27 -3.86
N ASN A 277 -23.07 0.21 -5.09
CA ASN A 277 -22.47 -0.40 -6.28
C ASN A 277 -22.76 -1.90 -6.49
N ASN A 278 -23.86 -2.43 -5.93
CA ASN A 278 -24.18 -3.84 -6.12
C ASN A 278 -24.70 -4.07 -7.55
N ASN A 279 -24.11 -5.08 -8.22
CA ASN A 279 -24.37 -5.42 -9.62
C ASN A 279 -25.79 -5.93 -9.87
N SER A 280 -26.38 -6.59 -8.87
CA SER A 280 -27.78 -7.01 -8.90
C SER A 280 -28.25 -7.30 -7.48
N ILE A 281 -29.44 -6.80 -7.12
CA ILE A 281 -30.14 -7.14 -5.88
C ILE A 281 -31.61 -7.49 -6.20
N GLU A 282 -32.08 -8.67 -5.75
CA GLU A 282 -33.48 -9.10 -5.85
C GLU A 282 -34.38 -8.50 -4.76
N GLY A 283 -34.35 -7.17 -4.66
CA GLY A 283 -35.12 -6.40 -3.69
C GLY A 283 -34.36 -6.02 -2.43
N VAL A 284 -34.71 -4.88 -1.84
CA VAL A 284 -34.18 -4.40 -0.57
C VAL A 284 -35.35 -4.16 0.36
N SER A 285 -35.35 -4.79 1.53
CA SER A 285 -36.38 -4.66 2.56
C SER A 285 -35.73 -4.27 3.88
N ILE A 286 -35.99 -3.05 4.35
CA ILE A 286 -35.50 -2.57 5.64
C ILE A 286 -36.71 -2.27 6.53
N SER A 287 -36.77 -2.93 7.68
CA SER A 287 -37.79 -2.72 8.70
C SER A 287 -37.14 -2.16 9.95
N VAL A 288 -37.72 -1.09 10.50
CA VAL A 288 -37.33 -0.49 11.78
C VAL A 288 -38.58 -0.30 12.62
N ASP A 289 -38.63 -1.00 13.76
CA ASP A 289 -39.80 -1.05 14.65
C ASP A 289 -39.40 -0.70 16.09
N ASP A 290 -39.87 0.45 16.58
CA ASP A 290 -39.76 0.85 17.99
C ASP A 290 -41.04 0.51 18.75
N THR A 291 -41.05 -0.68 19.37
CA THR A 291 -42.14 -1.15 20.22
C THR A 291 -41.92 -0.83 21.71
N ALA A 292 -40.68 -0.48 22.09
CA ALA A 292 -40.26 -0.21 23.45
C ALA A 292 -40.67 1.19 23.95
N ALA A 293 -41.12 1.26 25.21
CA ALA A 293 -41.45 2.54 25.84
C ALA A 293 -40.18 3.35 26.16
N GLY A 294 -39.80 4.27 25.27
CA GLY A 294 -38.70 5.21 25.50
C GLY A 294 -37.79 5.52 24.31
N GLY A 295 -38.05 4.93 23.12
CA GLY A 295 -37.18 5.08 21.95
C GLY A 295 -35.94 4.21 22.08
N ALA A 296 -36.04 2.94 21.68
CA ALA A 296 -34.91 2.03 21.64
C ALA A 296 -34.46 1.74 20.19
N ALA A 297 -35.39 1.73 19.23
CA ALA A 297 -35.03 1.51 17.84
C ALA A 297 -34.53 2.79 17.14
N LEU A 298 -33.40 2.69 16.46
CA LEU A 298 -32.82 3.79 15.69
C LEU A 298 -31.99 3.24 14.53
N LEU A 299 -32.22 3.76 13.33
CA LEU A 299 -31.28 3.62 12.21
C LEU A 299 -30.76 5.02 11.86
N THR A 300 -29.51 5.32 12.20
CA THR A 300 -29.00 6.69 12.11
C THR A 300 -28.86 7.17 10.67
N GLU A 301 -28.39 6.30 9.77
CA GLU A 301 -28.16 6.61 8.37
C GLU A 301 -28.39 5.37 7.50
N LEU A 302 -29.18 5.54 6.44
CA LEU A 302 -29.41 4.52 5.41
C LEU A 302 -29.00 5.07 4.04
N PHE A 303 -28.02 4.42 3.42
CA PHE A 303 -27.56 4.73 2.07
C PHE A 303 -27.83 3.55 1.14
N ILE A 304 -28.60 3.81 0.10
CA ILE A 304 -28.80 2.90 -1.03
C ILE A 304 -28.32 3.66 -2.26
N HIS A 305 -27.11 3.36 -2.72
CA HIS A 305 -26.41 4.15 -3.72
C HIS A 305 -25.91 3.32 -4.92
N SER A 306 -26.15 3.77 -6.14
CA SER A 306 -25.55 3.19 -7.36
C SER A 306 -25.75 1.67 -7.52
N ASN A 307 -26.84 1.13 -6.99
CA ASN A 307 -27.17 -0.29 -7.10
C ASN A 307 -28.04 -0.56 -8.33
N THR A 308 -27.94 -1.78 -8.86
CA THR A 308 -28.95 -2.34 -9.77
C THR A 308 -29.90 -3.22 -8.98
N ILE A 309 -31.14 -2.77 -8.79
CA ILE A 309 -32.17 -3.47 -8.03
C ILE A 309 -33.23 -3.96 -9.01
N THR A 310 -33.24 -5.27 -9.24
CA THR A 310 -34.01 -5.87 -10.33
C THR A 310 -34.41 -7.29 -10.02
N GLY A 311 -35.47 -7.76 -10.69
CA GLY A 311 -35.85 -9.17 -10.65
C GLY A 311 -36.58 -9.61 -9.38
N ASN A 312 -36.94 -8.70 -8.46
CA ASN A 312 -37.78 -9.09 -7.32
C ASN A 312 -39.18 -9.52 -7.81
N THR A 313 -39.45 -10.82 -7.73
CA THR A 313 -40.68 -11.47 -8.20
C THR A 313 -41.82 -11.50 -7.18
N ALA A 314 -41.54 -11.14 -5.92
CA ALA A 314 -42.53 -11.19 -4.83
C ALA A 314 -42.87 -9.81 -4.24
N GLY A 315 -42.03 -8.79 -4.46
CA GLY A 315 -42.18 -7.50 -3.80
C GLY A 315 -41.66 -6.29 -4.59
N ALA A 316 -41.50 -5.19 -3.86
CA ALA A 316 -40.96 -3.94 -4.38
C ALA A 316 -39.45 -4.04 -4.67
N GLY A 317 -38.93 -3.07 -5.43
CA GLY A 317 -37.48 -2.91 -5.56
C GLY A 317 -36.86 -2.53 -4.22
N ILE A 318 -37.33 -1.44 -3.61
CA ILE A 318 -36.97 -1.03 -2.24
C ILE A 318 -38.24 -0.95 -1.41
N SER A 319 -38.25 -1.55 -0.23
CA SER A 319 -39.31 -1.44 0.78
C SER A 319 -38.70 -0.95 2.09
N LEU A 320 -39.23 0.14 2.63
CA LEU A 320 -38.83 0.72 3.90
C LEU A 320 -40.05 0.76 4.80
N GLU A 321 -40.03 -0.08 5.83
CA GLU A 321 -41.10 -0.25 6.81
C GLU A 321 -40.67 0.40 8.13
N LEU A 322 -41.31 1.50 8.50
CA LEU A 322 -40.91 2.35 9.61
C LEU A 322 -42.07 2.46 10.60
N ASN A 323 -41.92 1.90 11.80
CA ASN A 323 -42.93 1.95 12.84
C ASN A 323 -42.40 2.66 14.09
N ASN A 324 -43.03 3.79 14.45
CA ASN A 324 -42.70 4.63 15.59
C ASN A 324 -41.25 5.14 15.57
N VAL A 325 -40.70 5.42 14.38
CA VAL A 325 -39.32 5.86 14.18
C VAL A 325 -39.19 6.99 13.17
N ASP A 326 -38.29 7.92 13.46
CA ASP A 326 -37.89 8.97 12.54
C ASP A 326 -36.65 8.52 11.77
N GLN A 327 -36.71 8.53 10.44
CA GLN A 327 -35.66 7.99 9.59
C GLN A 327 -35.11 9.03 8.61
N PHE A 328 -33.78 9.05 8.47
CA PHE A 328 -33.09 9.71 7.36
C PHE A 328 -32.66 8.65 6.33
N VAL A 329 -33.03 8.84 5.05
CA VAL A 329 -32.72 7.89 3.97
C VAL A 329 -32.10 8.60 2.77
N SER A 330 -31.02 8.06 2.22
CA SER A 330 -30.44 8.48 0.95
C SER A 330 -30.56 7.35 -0.07
N ILE A 331 -31.40 7.54 -1.09
CA ILE A 331 -31.55 6.62 -2.22
C ILE A 331 -31.07 7.35 -3.46
N THR A 332 -29.87 7.06 -3.96
CA THR A 332 -29.28 7.87 -5.04
C THR A 332 -28.59 7.04 -6.12
N GLY A 333 -28.69 7.46 -7.39
CA GLY A 333 -27.96 6.83 -8.49
C GLY A 333 -28.36 5.38 -8.82
N ASN A 334 -29.44 4.84 -8.26
CA ASN A 334 -29.81 3.43 -8.43
C ASN A 334 -30.59 3.19 -9.73
N SER A 335 -30.44 2.00 -10.31
CA SER A 335 -31.33 1.47 -11.34
C SER A 335 -32.32 0.49 -10.72
N ILE A 336 -33.58 0.90 -10.56
CA ILE A 336 -34.64 0.12 -9.90
C ILE A 336 -35.66 -0.30 -10.94
N THR A 337 -35.51 -1.52 -11.47
CA THR A 337 -36.27 -1.93 -12.65
C THR A 337 -36.77 -3.37 -12.63
N GLY A 338 -37.91 -3.64 -13.28
CA GLY A 338 -38.34 -5.02 -13.52
C GLY A 338 -38.84 -5.77 -12.28
N ASN A 339 -39.22 -5.07 -11.21
CA ASN A 339 -39.75 -5.67 -9.98
C ASN A 339 -41.27 -5.88 -10.08
N SER A 340 -41.77 -6.90 -9.40
CA SER A 340 -43.18 -7.34 -9.40
C SER A 340 -44.11 -6.43 -8.56
N GLY A 341 -43.55 -5.64 -7.65
CA GLY A 341 -44.24 -4.62 -6.87
C GLY A 341 -43.98 -3.20 -7.37
N ASP A 342 -44.09 -2.23 -6.45
CA ASP A 342 -43.66 -0.84 -6.70
C ASP A 342 -42.13 -0.75 -6.84
N GLY A 343 -41.61 0.33 -7.41
CA GLY A 343 -40.16 0.56 -7.44
C GLY A 343 -39.61 0.81 -6.03
N ILE A 344 -40.12 1.84 -5.36
CA ILE A 344 -39.80 2.19 -3.97
C ILE A 344 -41.10 2.27 -3.16
N VAL A 345 -41.13 1.65 -1.99
CA VAL A 345 -42.23 1.72 -1.02
C VAL A 345 -41.71 2.29 0.29
N PHE A 346 -42.43 3.28 0.81
CA PHE A 346 -42.28 3.76 2.18
C PHE A 346 -43.58 3.46 2.93
N ASP A 347 -43.54 2.46 3.81
CA ASP A 347 -44.61 2.17 4.74
C ASP A 347 -44.26 2.76 6.10
N GLN A 348 -45.10 3.67 6.59
CA GLN A 348 -44.80 4.43 7.79
C GLN A 348 -45.98 4.43 8.74
N THR A 349 -45.73 4.06 9.99
CA THR A 349 -46.72 4.18 11.07
C THR A 349 -46.11 5.00 12.20
N ASP A 350 -46.71 6.16 12.47
CA ASP A 350 -46.31 7.05 13.57
C ASP A 350 -44.81 7.44 13.60
N GLY A 351 -44.21 7.78 12.45
CA GLY A 351 -42.82 8.25 12.36
C GLY A 351 -42.59 9.21 11.18
N ASP A 352 -41.52 10.00 11.24
CA ASP A 352 -41.13 10.93 10.17
C ASP A 352 -40.11 10.29 9.20
N LEU A 353 -40.30 10.50 7.89
CA LEU A 353 -39.28 10.19 6.88
C LEU A 353 -38.71 11.49 6.31
N SER A 354 -37.38 11.57 6.32
CA SER A 354 -36.61 12.63 5.69
C SER A 354 -35.48 12.03 4.88
N GLY A 355 -34.89 12.78 3.94
CA GLY A 355 -33.85 12.20 3.10
C GLY A 355 -33.69 12.79 1.71
N GLU A 356 -32.94 12.06 0.89
CA GLU A 356 -32.65 12.36 -0.51
C GLU A 356 -33.07 11.19 -1.41
N ILE A 357 -33.76 11.50 -2.51
CA ILE A 357 -34.03 10.57 -3.61
C ILE A 357 -33.64 11.28 -4.92
N SER A 358 -32.43 11.01 -5.42
CA SER A 358 -31.86 11.71 -6.58
C SER A 358 -31.21 10.74 -7.56
N ASP A 359 -31.18 11.10 -8.85
CA ASP A 359 -30.48 10.35 -9.91
C ASP A 359 -30.83 8.85 -10.04
N ASN A 360 -31.98 8.43 -9.52
CA ASN A 360 -32.45 7.05 -9.67
C ASN A 360 -33.20 6.86 -11.00
N ASN A 361 -32.91 5.77 -11.70
CA ASN A 361 -33.72 5.28 -12.81
C ASN A 361 -34.75 4.27 -12.30
N ILE A 362 -36.01 4.70 -12.14
CA ILE A 362 -37.10 3.85 -11.67
C ILE A 362 -38.03 3.56 -12.84
N ALA A 363 -37.95 2.35 -13.40
CA ALA A 363 -38.65 2.02 -14.64
C ALA A 363 -39.09 0.56 -14.71
N ASN A 364 -40.15 0.27 -15.46
CA ASN A 364 -40.61 -1.11 -15.73
C ASN A 364 -40.91 -1.97 -14.48
N ASN A 365 -41.22 -1.36 -13.34
CA ASN A 365 -41.81 -2.06 -12.19
C ASN A 365 -43.31 -2.25 -12.44
N PHE A 366 -43.91 -3.33 -11.92
CA PHE A 366 -45.33 -3.64 -12.16
C PHE A 366 -46.27 -2.69 -11.41
N GLY A 367 -45.86 -2.23 -10.23
CA GLY A 367 -46.55 -1.23 -9.42
C GLY A 367 -46.23 0.22 -9.83
N ASN A 368 -46.40 1.13 -8.87
CA ASN A 368 -46.00 2.53 -8.96
C ASN A 368 -44.47 2.65 -8.98
N GLY A 369 -43.95 3.76 -9.50
CA GLY A 369 -42.51 4.06 -9.37
C GLY A 369 -42.11 4.24 -7.90
N ILE A 370 -42.80 5.14 -7.20
CA ILE A 370 -42.64 5.38 -5.76
C ILE A 370 -44.03 5.39 -5.12
N ASN A 371 -44.18 4.71 -3.99
CA ASN A 371 -45.42 4.60 -3.24
C ASN A 371 -45.19 4.94 -1.75
N PHE A 372 -46.10 5.73 -1.18
CA PHE A 372 -46.06 6.14 0.24
C PHE A 372 -47.35 5.70 0.91
N THR A 373 -47.25 4.96 2.02
CA THR A 373 -48.40 4.50 2.82
C THR A 373 -48.35 4.98 4.28
N PRO A 374 -48.30 6.30 4.53
CA PRO A 374 -48.23 6.81 5.89
C PRO A 374 -49.56 6.57 6.64
N SER A 375 -49.45 6.14 7.89
CA SER A 375 -50.54 5.98 8.83
C SER A 375 -50.17 6.59 10.18
N THR A 376 -51.17 7.09 10.91
CA THR A 376 -50.99 7.60 12.27
C THR A 376 -52.00 6.90 13.17
N THR A 377 -51.55 6.23 14.23
CA THR A 377 -52.44 5.66 15.25
C THR A 377 -52.67 6.64 16.40
N ASN A 378 -51.89 7.71 16.48
CA ASN A 378 -52.06 8.79 17.46
C ASN A 378 -53.21 9.74 17.05
N PRO A 379 -54.28 9.93 17.86
CA PRO A 379 -55.41 10.75 17.47
C PRO A 379 -55.00 12.23 17.36
N THR A 380 -55.28 12.82 16.19
CA THR A 380 -55.35 14.27 15.86
C THR A 380 -54.69 15.23 16.86
N PRO A 381 -53.67 16.01 16.46
CA PRO A 381 -53.12 17.08 17.30
C PRO A 381 -54.24 18.06 17.68
N THR A 382 -54.83 17.92 18.87
CA THR A 382 -55.75 18.91 19.44
C THR A 382 -54.92 20.09 19.93
N GLY A 383 -54.43 20.88 18.98
CA GLY A 383 -53.55 22.00 19.24
C GLY A 383 -52.78 22.43 18.01
N GLY A 384 -53.50 22.83 16.95
CA GLY A 384 -52.99 23.59 15.81
C GLY A 384 -51.57 23.23 15.37
N ALA A 385 -51.42 22.16 14.59
CA ALA A 385 -50.25 22.02 13.74
C ALA A 385 -50.11 23.33 12.91
N PRO A 386 -48.93 23.96 12.84
CA PRO A 386 -48.70 25.01 11.88
C PRO A 386 -48.85 24.39 10.50
N GLY A 387 -50.05 24.53 9.91
CA GLY A 387 -50.21 24.30 8.49
C GLY A 387 -49.21 25.21 7.80
N VAL A 388 -48.24 24.61 7.10
CA VAL A 388 -47.33 25.34 6.22
C VAL A 388 -48.20 26.22 5.32
N PRO A 389 -48.12 27.55 5.43
CA PRO A 389 -48.85 28.43 4.53
C PRO A 389 -48.34 28.17 3.10
N ALA A 390 -49.24 28.06 2.13
CA ALA A 390 -48.84 27.99 0.72
C ALA A 390 -47.98 29.23 0.39
N TYR A 391 -46.67 29.03 0.23
CA TYR A 391 -45.77 30.09 -0.17
C TYR A 391 -45.97 30.37 -1.65
N ALA A 392 -46.60 31.51 -1.93
CA ALA A 392 -46.84 31.98 -3.29
C ALA A 392 -45.55 32.59 -3.86
N GLY A 393 -44.91 31.84 -4.76
CA GLY A 393 -44.12 32.39 -5.86
C GLY A 393 -42.62 32.55 -5.61
N ILE A 394 -41.83 31.70 -6.26
CA ILE A 394 -40.61 32.14 -6.94
C ILE A 394 -40.76 31.75 -8.41
N THR A 395 -40.67 32.73 -9.29
CA THR A 395 -40.68 32.54 -10.74
C THR A 395 -39.24 32.47 -11.21
N GLY A 396 -38.74 31.27 -11.50
CA GLY A 396 -37.43 31.03 -12.08
C GLY A 396 -37.07 29.53 -12.03
N PRO A 397 -36.39 28.97 -13.04
CA PRO A 397 -36.02 27.56 -13.03
C PRO A 397 -34.80 27.36 -12.12
N THR A 398 -35.04 26.96 -10.88
CA THR A 398 -34.04 26.36 -10.00
C THR A 398 -34.71 25.26 -9.20
N ASP A 399 -34.69 24.06 -9.77
CA ASP A 399 -34.93 22.80 -9.06
C ASP A 399 -33.60 22.42 -8.39
N SER A 400 -33.30 23.09 -7.28
CA SER A 400 -32.17 22.75 -6.40
C SER A 400 -32.60 23.08 -4.98
N ILE A 401 -32.77 22.01 -4.21
CA ILE A 401 -32.84 22.07 -2.75
C ILE A 401 -31.41 22.34 -2.29
N ASP A 402 -31.21 23.47 -1.60
CA ASP A 402 -29.91 23.96 -1.12
C ASP A 402 -29.47 23.18 0.14
N PHE A 403 -28.29 22.55 0.07
CA PHE A 403 -27.64 21.74 1.11
C PHE A 403 -26.88 22.63 2.11
N ALA A 404 -27.41 22.76 3.33
CA ALA A 404 -26.73 23.50 4.40
C ALA A 404 -26.42 22.65 5.65
N ALA A 405 -26.35 21.32 5.52
CA ALA A 405 -25.68 20.47 6.50
C ALA A 405 -24.28 20.13 5.95
N PRO A 406 -23.20 20.29 6.73
CA PRO A 406 -21.87 19.85 6.32
C PRO A 406 -21.92 18.34 6.02
N ARG A 407 -21.65 17.94 4.78
CA ARG A 407 -21.46 16.53 4.38
C ARG A 407 -19.98 16.20 4.46
N ASN A 408 -19.64 14.96 4.78
CA ASN A 408 -18.28 14.46 4.64
C ASN A 408 -17.86 14.56 3.17
N GLU A 409 -16.60 14.95 2.94
CA GLU A 409 -16.06 14.93 1.58
C GLU A 409 -15.57 13.51 1.28
N VAL A 410 -15.90 13.01 0.09
CA VAL A 410 -15.44 11.72 -0.41
C VAL A 410 -14.59 11.95 -1.65
N GLN A 411 -13.39 11.39 -1.67
CA GLN A 411 -12.49 11.43 -2.83
C GLN A 411 -12.20 10.01 -3.31
N LEU A 412 -12.36 9.76 -4.61
CA LEU A 412 -12.10 8.47 -5.23
C LEU A 412 -10.77 8.50 -5.99
N ILE A 413 -9.91 7.52 -5.69
CA ILE A 413 -8.67 7.24 -6.41
C ILE A 413 -8.92 6.02 -7.29
N THR A 414 -8.89 6.18 -8.62
CA THR A 414 -9.00 5.04 -9.56
C THR A 414 -7.68 4.79 -10.27
N PHE A 415 -7.39 3.54 -10.59
CA PHE A 415 -6.21 3.14 -11.36
C PHE A 415 -6.62 2.51 -12.69
N ALA A 416 -5.85 2.78 -13.75
CA ALA A 416 -6.03 2.15 -15.05
C ALA A 416 -5.04 0.99 -15.23
N GLY A 417 -5.56 -0.23 -15.37
CA GLY A 417 -4.75 -1.46 -15.50
C GLY A 417 -4.26 -2.01 -14.15
N VAL A 418 -3.69 -3.22 -14.16
CA VAL A 418 -3.22 -3.92 -12.95
C VAL A 418 -1.71 -4.10 -13.02
N PRO A 419 -0.93 -3.49 -12.12
CA PRO A 419 0.51 -3.62 -12.12
C PRO A 419 0.91 -4.97 -11.53
N THR A 420 1.99 -5.55 -12.06
CA THR A 420 2.47 -6.87 -11.64
C THR A 420 3.49 -6.83 -10.51
N GLY A 421 3.76 -5.62 -10.01
CA GLY A 421 4.60 -5.34 -8.85
C GLY A 421 4.82 -3.83 -8.69
N GLY A 422 5.50 -3.43 -7.63
CA GLY A 422 5.81 -2.02 -7.37
C GLY A 422 4.83 -1.28 -6.45
N THR A 423 4.97 0.04 -6.32
CA THR A 423 4.21 0.87 -5.36
C THR A 423 3.68 2.18 -5.97
N PHE A 424 2.55 2.68 -5.52
CA PHE A 424 2.09 4.06 -5.74
C PHE A 424 2.28 4.91 -4.48
N THR A 425 2.19 6.23 -4.59
CA THR A 425 2.15 7.14 -3.43
C THR A 425 0.97 8.09 -3.52
N ILE A 426 0.45 8.53 -2.37
CA ILE A 426 -0.61 9.53 -2.27
C ILE A 426 -0.01 10.78 -1.63
N SER A 427 -0.31 11.94 -2.21
CA SER A 427 0.09 13.24 -1.69
C SER A 427 -1.12 14.07 -1.30
N TYR A 428 -1.01 14.77 -0.19
CA TYR A 428 -2.02 15.68 0.35
C TYR A 428 -1.38 17.03 0.67
N THR A 429 -2.00 18.11 0.20
CA THR A 429 -1.57 19.47 0.55
C THR A 429 -2.50 20.04 1.60
N GLY A 430 -2.01 20.17 2.84
CA GLY A 430 -2.80 20.67 3.97
C GLY A 430 -3.15 22.15 3.85
N GLY A 431 -4.03 22.64 4.74
CA GLY A 431 -4.44 24.05 4.80
C GLY A 431 -3.30 25.02 5.13
N ASN A 432 -2.16 24.51 5.59
CA ASN A 432 -0.90 25.25 5.81
C ASN A 432 -0.05 25.43 4.52
N GLY A 433 -0.48 24.86 3.38
CA GLY A 433 0.21 24.94 2.09
C GLY A 433 1.40 23.98 1.94
N VAL A 434 1.59 23.04 2.86
CA VAL A 434 2.66 22.02 2.80
C VAL A 434 2.10 20.73 2.20
N THR A 435 2.74 20.24 1.13
CA THR A 435 2.44 18.92 0.56
C THR A 435 3.20 17.85 1.31
N GLN A 436 2.48 16.83 1.77
CA GLN A 436 3.00 15.64 2.43
C GLN A 436 2.68 14.44 1.56
N THR A 437 3.57 13.46 1.48
CA THR A 437 3.46 12.28 0.59
C THR A 437 3.65 11.01 1.39
N THR A 438 2.83 10.00 1.13
CA THR A 438 2.95 8.68 1.77
C THR A 438 4.25 7.98 1.36
N ALA A 439 4.69 7.02 2.19
CA ALA A 439 5.62 6.01 1.71
C ALA A 439 4.99 5.19 0.55
N GLY A 440 5.80 4.44 -0.18
CA GLY A 440 5.33 3.58 -1.27
C GLY A 440 4.29 2.55 -0.78
N ILE A 441 3.10 2.60 -1.36
CA ILE A 441 1.96 1.73 -1.11
C ILE A 441 1.91 0.68 -2.23
N LEU A 442 1.92 -0.61 -1.89
CA LEU A 442 1.86 -1.69 -2.87
C LEU A 442 0.51 -1.70 -3.62
N ALA A 443 0.48 -2.18 -4.86
CA ALA A 443 -0.79 -2.40 -5.58
C ALA A 443 -1.67 -3.49 -4.93
N THR A 444 -1.09 -4.34 -4.09
CA THR A 444 -1.84 -5.31 -3.28
C THR A 444 -2.25 -4.73 -1.92
N ALA A 445 -2.04 -3.43 -1.68
CA ALA A 445 -2.33 -2.85 -0.38
C ALA A 445 -3.82 -2.84 -0.11
N THR A 446 -4.20 -3.30 1.08
CA THR A 446 -5.59 -3.22 1.55
C THR A 446 -5.95 -1.77 1.89
N ALA A 447 -7.24 -1.45 1.92
CA ALA A 447 -7.71 -0.12 2.29
C ALA A 447 -7.17 0.33 3.67
N SER A 448 -7.05 -0.60 4.62
CA SER A 448 -6.43 -0.36 5.93
C SER A 448 -4.94 0.02 5.83
N GLN A 449 -4.18 -0.60 4.93
CA GLN A 449 -2.77 -0.26 4.70
C GLN A 449 -2.63 1.11 4.02
N VAL A 450 -3.54 1.46 3.10
CA VAL A 450 -3.62 2.80 2.51
C VAL A 450 -3.95 3.84 3.58
N LYS A 451 -4.95 3.59 4.43
CA LYS A 451 -5.31 4.44 5.58
C LYS A 451 -4.13 4.63 6.52
N ALA A 452 -3.45 3.56 6.90
CA ALA A 452 -2.27 3.64 7.75
C ALA A 452 -1.14 4.46 7.10
N ALA A 453 -0.91 4.31 5.80
CA ALA A 453 0.09 5.09 5.06
C ALA A 453 -0.25 6.59 5.02
N MET A 454 -1.53 6.94 4.83
CA MET A 454 -2.01 8.33 4.84
C MET A 454 -1.91 8.96 6.23
N VAL A 455 -2.36 8.28 7.29
CA VAL A 455 -2.30 8.79 8.67
C VAL A 455 -0.85 8.92 9.16
N ALA A 456 0.04 8.01 8.74
CA ALA A 456 1.45 8.11 9.07
C ALA A 456 2.16 9.27 8.36
N ALA A 457 1.65 9.70 7.20
CA ALA A 457 2.28 10.71 6.37
C ALA A 457 1.72 12.13 6.56
N PHE A 458 0.44 12.27 6.91
CA PHE A 458 -0.25 13.56 6.94
C PHE A 458 -0.45 14.04 8.37
N SER A 459 0.28 15.08 8.77
CA SER A 459 0.22 15.66 10.12
C SER A 459 -1.16 16.19 10.53
N ASP A 460 -1.99 16.54 9.55
CA ASP A 460 -3.27 17.24 9.75
C ASP A 460 -4.47 16.28 9.69
N ILE A 461 -4.24 14.98 9.47
CA ILE A 461 -5.27 13.93 9.36
C ILE A 461 -4.96 12.82 10.38
N GLY A 462 -5.81 12.68 11.40
CA GLY A 462 -5.70 11.62 12.40
C GLY A 462 -6.30 10.28 11.94
N VAL A 463 -6.03 9.21 12.69
CA VAL A 463 -6.50 7.84 12.37
C VAL A 463 -8.03 7.73 12.32
N GLY A 464 -8.72 8.60 13.07
CA GLY A 464 -10.17 8.67 13.10
C GLY A 464 -10.75 9.65 12.07
N ASP A 465 -9.95 10.44 11.36
CA ASP A 465 -10.45 11.51 10.50
C ASP A 465 -10.65 11.08 9.04
N ILE A 466 -10.25 9.86 8.70
CA ILE A 466 -10.49 9.27 7.37
C ILE A 466 -10.99 7.82 7.48
N LEU A 467 -11.91 7.48 6.60
CA LEU A 467 -12.27 6.11 6.25
C LEU A 467 -11.74 5.85 4.83
N VAL A 468 -11.06 4.72 4.63
CA VAL A 468 -10.57 4.32 3.30
C VAL A 468 -11.20 2.97 2.99
N ASN A 469 -11.83 2.89 1.83
CA ASN A 469 -12.49 1.70 1.30
C ASN A 469 -11.94 1.38 -0.10
N GLY A 470 -12.22 0.17 -0.59
CA GLY A 470 -11.83 -0.26 -1.94
C GLY A 470 -10.45 -0.93 -2.01
N ASN A 471 -9.99 -1.16 -3.23
CA ASN A 471 -8.72 -1.84 -3.52
C ASN A 471 -8.11 -1.24 -4.79
N PHE A 472 -6.98 -1.77 -5.23
CA PHE A 472 -6.32 -1.23 -6.41
C PHE A 472 -7.12 -1.39 -7.72
N GLN A 473 -7.83 -2.51 -7.90
CA GLN A 473 -8.64 -2.78 -9.09
C GLN A 473 -9.85 -1.85 -9.21
N ASP A 474 -10.54 -1.63 -8.09
CA ASP A 474 -11.81 -0.89 -8.04
C ASP A 474 -11.59 0.60 -7.74
N GLY A 475 -10.38 0.94 -7.26
CA GLY A 475 -10.04 2.24 -6.72
C GLY A 475 -10.20 2.32 -5.20
N TYR A 476 -9.54 3.30 -4.57
CA TYR A 476 -9.71 3.61 -3.16
C TYR A 476 -10.65 4.79 -2.98
N GLU A 477 -11.69 4.62 -2.19
CA GLU A 477 -12.60 5.68 -1.76
C GLU A 477 -12.15 6.19 -0.39
N ILE A 478 -11.92 7.49 -0.26
CA ILE A 478 -11.47 8.15 0.96
C ILE A 478 -12.56 9.10 1.42
N GLU A 479 -13.24 8.76 2.50
CA GLU A 479 -14.21 9.62 3.17
C GLU A 479 -13.54 10.35 4.34
N PHE A 480 -13.63 11.68 4.33
CA PHE A 480 -13.12 12.53 5.41
C PHE A 480 -14.21 12.71 6.47
N VAL A 481 -13.96 12.17 7.66
CA VAL A 481 -14.92 12.11 8.78
C VAL A 481 -14.36 12.83 10.02
N ASN A 482 -15.14 12.88 11.10
CA ASN A 482 -14.72 13.45 12.40
C ASN A 482 -14.12 14.86 12.27
N ALA A 483 -12.84 15.07 12.62
CA ALA A 483 -12.24 16.41 12.60
C ALA A 483 -11.98 16.92 11.17
N ALA A 484 -11.96 16.03 10.17
CA ALA A 484 -11.92 16.37 8.75
C ALA A 484 -13.31 16.35 8.08
N GLY A 485 -14.36 15.96 8.80
CA GLY A 485 -15.73 15.89 8.30
C GLY A 485 -16.40 17.26 8.15
N GLY A 486 -17.24 17.43 7.12
CA GLY A 486 -17.97 18.67 6.89
C GLY A 486 -17.12 19.87 6.43
N VAL A 487 -15.86 19.63 6.06
CA VAL A 487 -14.91 20.64 5.58
C VAL A 487 -14.52 20.31 4.14
N ASN A 488 -14.38 21.33 3.29
CA ASN A 488 -13.86 21.14 1.94
C ASN A 488 -12.34 20.86 2.00
N ILE A 489 -11.96 19.64 1.64
CA ILE A 489 -10.60 19.12 1.65
C ILE A 489 -9.92 19.37 0.30
N ASN A 490 -8.60 19.55 0.31
CA ASN A 490 -7.85 19.67 -0.93
C ASN A 490 -7.78 18.30 -1.65
N PRO A 491 -7.83 18.26 -3.00
CA PRO A 491 -7.71 17.01 -3.74
C PRO A 491 -6.42 16.25 -3.43
N LEU A 492 -6.54 14.94 -3.23
CA LEU A 492 -5.42 14.01 -3.17
C LEU A 492 -4.79 13.89 -4.57
N THR A 493 -3.46 13.84 -4.63
CA THR A 493 -2.72 13.52 -5.85
C THR A 493 -2.03 12.19 -5.73
N VAL A 494 -2.10 11.37 -6.78
CA VAL A 494 -1.58 9.99 -6.76
C VAL A 494 -0.48 9.85 -7.80
N ASP A 495 0.67 9.34 -7.36
CA ASP A 495 1.79 9.00 -8.23
C ASP A 495 1.91 7.49 -8.35
N VAL A 496 1.64 6.98 -9.56
CA VAL A 496 1.65 5.55 -9.92
C VAL A 496 2.95 5.10 -10.55
N GLY A 497 3.97 5.97 -10.62
CA GLY A 497 5.20 5.66 -11.31
C GLY A 497 5.90 4.40 -10.79
N GLY A 498 5.66 4.02 -9.53
CA GLY A 498 6.34 2.86 -8.95
C GLY A 498 5.88 1.49 -9.37
N PHE A 499 5.01 1.35 -10.35
CA PHE A 499 4.55 0.07 -10.88
C PHE A 499 5.45 -0.58 -11.94
N ASN A 500 5.48 -1.92 -11.93
CA ASN A 500 6.18 -2.76 -12.90
C ASN A 500 5.17 -3.42 -13.87
N SER A 501 5.45 -3.42 -15.19
CA SER A 501 4.66 -4.15 -16.20
C SER A 501 5.25 -5.53 -16.53
N THR A 502 4.44 -6.60 -16.58
CA THR A 502 4.82 -7.90 -17.18
C THR A 502 4.80 -7.86 -18.71
N PRO A 503 5.50 -8.78 -19.38
CA PRO A 503 5.40 -8.97 -20.83
C PRO A 503 3.96 -9.28 -21.27
N ALA A 504 3.63 -8.93 -22.51
CA ALA A 504 2.32 -9.21 -23.10
C ALA A 504 2.03 -10.72 -23.17
N THR A 505 0.79 -11.11 -22.87
CA THR A 505 0.29 -12.48 -23.05
C THR A 505 -0.81 -12.50 -24.11
N VAL A 506 -0.77 -13.51 -24.98
CA VAL A 506 -1.76 -13.73 -26.03
C VAL A 506 -2.59 -14.96 -25.71
N THR A 507 -3.91 -14.82 -25.64
CA THR A 507 -4.85 -15.93 -25.49
C THR A 507 -5.75 -16.03 -26.71
N ILE A 508 -6.03 -17.25 -27.17
CA ILE A 508 -6.80 -17.48 -28.41
C ILE A 508 -7.86 -18.54 -28.16
N PHE A 509 -9.10 -18.24 -28.54
CA PHE A 509 -10.24 -19.15 -28.46
C PHE A 509 -10.79 -19.46 -29.87
N GLN A 510 -11.23 -20.71 -30.09
CA GLN A 510 -11.81 -21.17 -31.35
C GLN A 510 -13.13 -21.89 -31.05
N ASP A 511 -14.22 -21.50 -31.72
CA ASP A 511 -15.49 -22.23 -31.71
C ASP A 511 -15.68 -22.97 -33.05
N THR A 512 -15.68 -24.30 -33.03
CA THR A 512 -15.84 -25.16 -34.23
C THR A 512 -17.14 -25.97 -34.20
N SER A 513 -18.24 -25.38 -33.74
CA SER A 513 -19.54 -26.05 -33.68
C SER A 513 -20.25 -26.16 -35.04
N ALA A 514 -19.86 -27.16 -35.86
CA ALA A 514 -20.60 -27.72 -37.01
C ALA A 514 -21.19 -26.74 -38.08
N ASN A 515 -20.57 -26.68 -39.26
CA ASN A 515 -21.11 -26.06 -40.49
C ASN A 515 -21.59 -24.59 -40.34
N ILE A 516 -21.10 -23.86 -39.35
CA ILE A 516 -21.21 -22.40 -39.20
C ILE A 516 -19.83 -21.78 -39.42
N ASP A 517 -19.77 -20.48 -39.76
CA ASP A 517 -18.51 -19.76 -39.99
C ASP A 517 -17.51 -20.01 -38.84
N GLU A 518 -16.27 -20.39 -39.16
CA GLU A 518 -15.21 -20.47 -38.16
C GLU A 518 -14.85 -19.05 -37.69
N ILE A 519 -14.90 -18.83 -36.36
CA ILE A 519 -14.46 -17.58 -35.71
C ILE A 519 -13.29 -17.91 -34.78
N GLN A 520 -12.20 -17.16 -34.94
CA GLN A 520 -11.06 -17.19 -34.03
C GLN A 520 -10.98 -15.86 -33.28
N HIS A 521 -10.88 -15.92 -31.96
CA HIS A 521 -10.75 -14.73 -31.10
C HIS A 521 -9.31 -14.59 -30.59
N ILE A 522 -8.72 -13.40 -30.73
CA ILE A 522 -7.36 -13.10 -30.24
C ILE A 522 -7.42 -11.97 -29.20
N ASP A 523 -6.97 -12.28 -28.00
CA ASP A 523 -6.73 -11.31 -26.94
C ASP A 523 -5.24 -11.05 -26.77
N VAL A 524 -4.87 -9.77 -26.57
CA VAL A 524 -3.50 -9.37 -26.24
C VAL A 524 -3.53 -8.49 -24.99
N THR A 525 -3.09 -9.03 -23.86
CA THR A 525 -3.12 -8.33 -22.56
C THR A 525 -1.73 -7.87 -22.13
N GLY A 526 -1.65 -6.73 -21.43
CA GLY A 526 -0.38 -6.23 -20.89
C GLY A 526 0.57 -5.64 -21.95
N THR A 527 0.04 -5.11 -23.05
CA THR A 527 0.86 -4.60 -24.16
C THR A 527 1.45 -3.22 -23.86
N PRO A 528 2.76 -3.00 -24.03
CA PRO A 528 3.30 -1.64 -24.09
C PRO A 528 2.75 -0.87 -25.30
N ALA A 529 2.78 0.46 -25.24
CA ALA A 529 2.29 1.35 -26.28
C ALA A 529 3.16 1.40 -27.57
N PHE A 530 4.10 0.45 -27.74
CA PHE A 530 5.04 0.35 -28.85
C PHE A 530 5.72 -1.03 -28.89
N GLY A 531 6.44 -1.34 -29.98
CA GLY A 531 7.13 -2.62 -30.21
C GLY A 531 6.72 -3.29 -31.54
N THR A 532 7.18 -4.51 -31.80
CA THR A 532 6.74 -5.31 -32.95
C THR A 532 6.10 -6.62 -32.52
N PHE A 533 5.20 -7.15 -33.32
CA PHE A 533 4.62 -8.49 -33.15
C PHE A 533 4.71 -9.25 -34.46
N GLN A 534 4.75 -10.58 -34.37
CA GLN A 534 4.72 -11.44 -35.56
C GLN A 534 3.38 -12.16 -35.66
N LEU A 535 2.70 -11.97 -36.79
CA LEU A 535 1.53 -12.75 -37.17
C LEU A 535 1.97 -14.00 -37.92
N ASN A 536 1.51 -15.15 -37.46
CA ASN A 536 1.72 -16.42 -38.13
C ASN A 536 0.38 -16.99 -38.59
N PHE A 537 0.26 -17.25 -39.89
CA PHE A 537 -0.96 -17.78 -40.49
C PHE A 537 -0.65 -18.65 -41.72
N LEU A 538 -1.29 -19.83 -41.80
CA LEU A 538 -1.10 -20.82 -42.88
C LEU A 538 0.39 -21.17 -43.16
N GLY A 539 1.23 -21.14 -42.12
CA GLY A 539 2.66 -21.42 -42.23
C GLY A 539 3.52 -20.26 -42.78
N ASN A 540 2.93 -19.09 -43.03
CA ASN A 540 3.64 -17.85 -43.35
C ASN A 540 3.68 -16.92 -42.14
N THR A 541 4.69 -16.05 -42.08
CA THR A 541 4.91 -15.09 -40.98
C THR A 541 5.01 -13.67 -41.53
N LEU A 542 4.44 -12.69 -40.82
CA LEU A 542 4.56 -11.26 -41.10
C LEU A 542 4.80 -10.47 -39.80
N THR A 543 5.87 -9.69 -39.77
CA THR A 543 6.18 -8.75 -38.67
C THR A 543 5.41 -7.45 -38.88
N GLN A 544 4.77 -6.95 -37.83
CA GLN A 544 3.98 -5.72 -37.80
C GLN A 544 4.39 -4.87 -36.59
N ASP A 545 4.27 -3.55 -36.71
CA ASP A 545 4.48 -2.60 -35.61
C ASP A 545 3.26 -2.57 -34.68
N TYR A 546 3.45 -2.24 -33.40
CA TYR A 546 2.36 -2.12 -32.42
C TYR A 546 1.23 -1.18 -32.89
N THR A 547 1.55 -0.10 -33.60
CA THR A 547 0.52 0.83 -34.13
C THR A 547 -0.41 0.15 -35.14
N GLN A 548 -0.01 -0.99 -35.69
CA GLN A 548 -0.75 -1.81 -36.64
C GLN A 548 -1.55 -2.94 -35.94
N LEU A 549 -1.55 -2.99 -34.60
CA LEU A 549 -2.39 -3.88 -33.80
C LEU A 549 -3.81 -3.29 -33.68
N ASN A 550 -4.48 -3.17 -34.83
CA ASN A 550 -5.87 -2.72 -34.95
C ASN A 550 -6.59 -3.56 -36.00
N ALA A 551 -7.92 -3.61 -35.96
CA ALA A 551 -8.72 -4.50 -36.81
C ALA A 551 -8.45 -4.31 -38.32
N SER A 552 -8.28 -3.06 -38.79
CA SER A 552 -8.05 -2.76 -40.20
C SER A 552 -6.70 -3.29 -40.71
N ASP A 553 -5.64 -3.06 -39.93
CA ASP A 553 -4.30 -3.47 -40.31
C ASP A 553 -4.09 -4.99 -40.14
N LEU A 554 -4.66 -5.58 -39.09
CA LEU A 554 -4.70 -7.05 -38.90
C LEU A 554 -5.45 -7.73 -40.05
N GLN A 555 -6.61 -7.20 -40.45
CA GLN A 555 -7.35 -7.71 -41.60
C GLN A 555 -6.50 -7.64 -42.88
N THR A 556 -5.79 -6.54 -43.10
CA THR A 556 -4.92 -6.38 -44.27
C THR A 556 -3.78 -7.39 -44.26
N ALA A 557 -3.13 -7.56 -43.11
CA ALA A 557 -2.02 -8.49 -42.91
C ALA A 557 -2.43 -9.96 -43.10
N LEU A 558 -3.56 -10.38 -42.52
CA LEU A 558 -4.05 -11.75 -42.63
C LEU A 558 -4.52 -12.08 -44.05
N ASN A 559 -5.21 -11.16 -44.72
CA ASN A 559 -5.57 -11.34 -46.13
C ASN A 559 -4.33 -11.42 -47.03
N PHE A 560 -3.27 -10.67 -46.73
CA PHE A 560 -2.00 -10.80 -47.43
C PHE A 560 -1.39 -12.19 -47.22
N LEU A 561 -1.30 -12.66 -45.97
CA LEU A 561 -0.77 -13.98 -45.64
C LEU A 561 -1.56 -15.12 -46.29
N ALA A 562 -2.89 -15.00 -46.35
CA ALA A 562 -3.77 -15.94 -47.07
C ALA A 562 -3.47 -15.98 -48.57
N ASN A 563 -3.33 -14.81 -49.22
CA ASN A 563 -3.10 -14.70 -50.65
C ASN A 563 -1.68 -15.13 -51.11
N ILE A 564 -0.73 -15.31 -50.19
CA ILE A 564 0.59 -15.85 -50.53
C ILE A 564 0.74 -17.33 -50.17
N TYR A 565 -0.28 -17.92 -49.53
CA TYR A 565 -0.29 -19.34 -49.23
C TYR A 565 -0.31 -20.18 -50.51
N ASN A 566 0.42 -21.30 -50.50
CA ASN A 566 0.48 -22.24 -51.61
C ASN A 566 0.46 -23.66 -51.06
N ASP A 567 -0.56 -24.42 -51.45
CA ASP A 567 -0.81 -25.79 -50.98
C ASP A 567 -0.05 -26.86 -51.81
N GLY A 568 0.79 -26.43 -52.75
CA GLY A 568 1.50 -27.29 -53.70
C GLY A 568 0.78 -27.48 -55.04
N THR A 569 -0.46 -26.99 -55.18
CA THR A 569 -1.24 -26.96 -56.43
C THR A 569 -1.44 -25.56 -57.01
N GLY A 570 -1.13 -24.53 -56.22
CA GLY A 570 -1.29 -23.12 -56.57
C GLY A 570 -1.64 -22.30 -55.33
N ASN A 571 -1.99 -21.01 -55.50
CA ASN A 571 -2.62 -20.24 -54.42
C ASN A 571 -4.15 -20.52 -54.43
N PRO A 572 -4.70 -21.14 -53.38
CA PRO A 572 -6.12 -21.48 -53.30
C PRO A 572 -7.01 -20.28 -52.90
N PHE A 573 -6.44 -19.21 -52.34
CA PHE A 573 -7.19 -18.07 -51.80
C PHE A 573 -6.96 -16.81 -52.63
N THR A 574 -8.03 -16.08 -52.95
CA THR A 574 -7.93 -14.83 -53.72
C THR A 574 -8.86 -13.76 -53.15
N GLY A 575 -8.43 -12.50 -53.14
CA GLY A 575 -9.24 -11.37 -52.69
C GLY A 575 -9.10 -11.09 -51.20
N SER A 576 -10.23 -10.87 -50.52
CA SER A 576 -10.29 -10.57 -49.08
C SER A 576 -11.12 -11.62 -48.33
N PRO A 577 -10.62 -12.86 -48.20
CA PRO A 577 -11.35 -13.95 -47.56
C PRO A 577 -11.44 -13.84 -46.03
N ILE A 578 -10.80 -12.86 -45.40
CA ILE A 578 -10.77 -12.69 -43.94
C ILE A 578 -11.31 -11.31 -43.57
N GLN A 579 -12.17 -11.26 -42.56
CA GLN A 579 -12.63 -10.04 -41.92
C GLN A 579 -12.20 -10.03 -40.45
N VAL A 580 -11.72 -8.90 -39.95
CA VAL A 580 -11.35 -8.73 -38.54
C VAL A 580 -12.22 -7.64 -37.93
N THR A 581 -12.81 -7.90 -36.77
CA THR A 581 -13.59 -6.95 -35.98
C THR A 581 -13.10 -6.90 -34.54
N GLY A 582 -13.45 -5.85 -33.79
CA GLY A 582 -13.00 -5.67 -32.41
C GLY A 582 -11.88 -4.64 -32.26
N ASP A 583 -11.32 -4.56 -31.05
CA ASP A 583 -10.28 -3.61 -30.66
C ASP A 583 -9.33 -4.22 -29.60
N LEU A 584 -8.29 -3.48 -29.24
CA LEU A 584 -7.29 -3.97 -28.28
C LEU A 584 -7.86 -4.18 -26.86
N VAL A 585 -9.00 -3.55 -26.54
CA VAL A 585 -9.61 -3.61 -25.20
C VAL A 585 -10.47 -4.87 -25.05
N ASN A 586 -11.21 -5.23 -26.11
CA ASN A 586 -12.18 -6.32 -26.10
C ASN A 586 -11.72 -7.56 -26.88
N GLY A 587 -10.50 -7.54 -27.42
CA GLY A 587 -9.98 -8.59 -28.30
C GLY A 587 -10.43 -8.43 -29.75
N PHE A 588 -9.82 -9.24 -30.63
CA PHE A 588 -10.07 -9.25 -32.06
C PHE A 588 -10.73 -10.54 -32.51
N ASP A 589 -11.91 -10.42 -33.12
CA ASP A 589 -12.60 -11.53 -33.79
C ASP A 589 -12.16 -11.62 -35.25
N ILE A 590 -11.73 -12.80 -35.66
CA ILE A 590 -11.31 -13.13 -37.02
C ILE A 590 -12.37 -14.05 -37.63
N LEU A 591 -13.06 -13.55 -38.65
CA LEU A 591 -14.10 -14.24 -39.40
C LEU A 591 -13.60 -14.66 -40.77
N PHE A 592 -13.77 -15.94 -41.12
CA PHE A 592 -13.43 -16.48 -42.44
C PHE A 592 -14.65 -16.45 -43.38
N LEU A 593 -14.55 -15.70 -44.47
CA LEU A 593 -15.64 -15.43 -45.40
C LEU A 593 -15.70 -16.44 -46.55
N ASP A 594 -16.91 -16.62 -47.09
CA ASP A 594 -17.17 -17.43 -48.32
C ASP A 594 -16.53 -16.78 -49.57
N ALA A 595 -16.32 -15.45 -49.54
CA ALA A 595 -15.66 -14.69 -50.59
C ALA A 595 -14.15 -15.03 -50.68
N GLY A 596 -13.83 -16.18 -51.28
CA GLY A 596 -12.46 -16.70 -51.40
C GLY A 596 -12.25 -18.10 -50.83
N THR A 597 -13.34 -18.84 -50.54
CA THR A 597 -13.39 -20.28 -50.20
C THR A 597 -12.84 -20.71 -48.82
N MET A 598 -12.65 -19.79 -47.87
CA MET A 598 -12.13 -20.14 -46.53
C MET A 598 -13.20 -20.58 -45.54
N HIS A 599 -14.44 -20.12 -45.71
CA HIS A 599 -15.57 -20.41 -44.83
C HIS A 599 -15.85 -21.91 -44.59
N ASP A 600 -15.67 -22.75 -45.62
CA ASP A 600 -16.00 -24.18 -45.57
C ASP A 600 -14.79 -25.07 -45.20
N LEU A 601 -13.65 -24.46 -44.85
CA LEU A 601 -12.41 -25.16 -44.52
C LEU A 601 -12.18 -25.12 -43.01
N ASP A 602 -11.55 -26.18 -42.49
CA ASP A 602 -10.95 -26.17 -41.16
C ASP A 602 -9.64 -25.38 -41.24
N VAL A 603 -9.68 -24.10 -40.86
CA VAL A 603 -8.56 -23.18 -41.04
C VAL A 603 -7.62 -23.29 -39.83
N PRO A 604 -6.30 -23.50 -40.05
CA PRO A 604 -5.34 -23.49 -38.96
C PRO A 604 -5.39 -22.18 -38.15
N GLN A 605 -5.22 -22.32 -36.84
CA GLN A 605 -5.22 -21.21 -35.90
C GLN A 605 -4.22 -20.10 -36.29
N VAL A 606 -4.69 -18.86 -36.34
CA VAL A 606 -3.85 -17.66 -36.39
C VAL A 606 -3.13 -17.56 -35.05
N THR A 607 -1.82 -17.33 -35.06
CA THR A 607 -1.06 -17.11 -33.81
C THR A 607 -0.30 -15.80 -33.86
N LEU A 608 -0.25 -15.12 -32.71
CA LEU A 608 0.45 -13.85 -32.54
C LEU A 608 1.61 -14.06 -31.55
N ASP A 609 2.84 -13.77 -31.99
CA ASP A 609 4.02 -13.73 -31.12
C ASP A 609 4.24 -12.29 -30.67
N ALA A 610 3.92 -12.04 -29.40
CA ALA A 610 4.02 -10.75 -28.73
C ALA A 610 5.37 -10.52 -28.02
N SER A 611 6.35 -11.43 -28.18
CA SER A 611 7.64 -11.32 -27.50
C SER A 611 8.41 -10.04 -27.85
N GLY A 612 8.18 -9.48 -29.04
CA GLY A 612 8.76 -8.21 -29.52
C GLY A 612 8.09 -6.93 -28.98
N LEU A 613 7.06 -7.05 -28.14
CA LEU A 613 6.42 -5.95 -27.43
C LEU A 613 7.08 -5.74 -26.05
N ASN A 614 8.42 -5.63 -25.98
CA ASN A 614 9.17 -5.36 -24.74
C ASN A 614 10.30 -4.35 -25.00
N LEU A 615 10.54 -3.40 -24.08
CA LEU A 615 11.67 -2.47 -24.11
C LEU A 615 12.70 -2.82 -23.03
N PHE A 616 13.97 -2.93 -23.40
CA PHE A 616 15.06 -3.09 -22.47
C PHE A 616 15.82 -1.77 -22.30
N VAL A 617 15.78 -1.20 -21.09
CA VAL A 617 16.69 -0.12 -20.70
C VAL A 617 18.01 -0.74 -20.28
N ASN A 618 19.04 -0.55 -21.09
CA ASN A 618 20.35 -1.11 -20.87
C ASN A 618 21.34 -0.03 -20.44
N VAL A 619 22.02 -0.25 -19.32
CA VAL A 619 23.03 0.67 -18.77
C VAL A 619 24.42 0.05 -18.94
N GLN A 620 25.30 0.75 -19.65
CA GLN A 620 26.69 0.34 -19.86
C GLN A 620 27.64 1.25 -19.11
N VAL A 621 28.63 0.66 -18.43
CA VAL A 621 29.69 1.43 -17.77
C VAL A 621 30.76 1.79 -18.80
N GLY A 622 31.09 3.08 -18.89
CA GLY A 622 32.13 3.64 -19.74
C GLY A 622 33.54 3.27 -19.29
N PRO A 623 34.57 3.63 -20.07
CA PRO A 623 35.96 3.44 -19.68
C PRO A 623 36.28 4.22 -18.39
N ALA A 624 37.29 3.75 -17.64
CA ALA A 624 37.74 4.45 -16.44
C ALA A 624 38.25 5.86 -16.78
N GLU A 625 37.81 6.85 -16.02
CA GLU A 625 38.18 8.25 -16.19
C GLU A 625 39.65 8.51 -15.81
N LEU A 626 40.21 9.62 -16.31
CA LEU A 626 41.57 10.08 -15.99
C LEU A 626 41.71 10.45 -14.50
N ASN A 627 40.63 10.90 -13.86
CA ASN A 627 40.58 11.17 -12.43
C ASN A 627 40.22 9.86 -11.68
N PRO A 628 41.16 9.28 -10.90
CA PRO A 628 40.90 8.03 -10.17
C PRO A 628 39.86 8.15 -9.05
N ASN A 629 39.47 9.38 -8.68
CA ASN A 629 38.44 9.66 -7.67
C ASN A 629 37.05 9.90 -8.28
N LYS A 630 36.92 9.98 -9.61
CA LYS A 630 35.64 10.11 -10.34
C LYS A 630 35.15 8.73 -10.81
N PRO A 631 33.91 8.32 -10.49
CA PRO A 631 33.33 7.10 -11.06
C PRO A 631 33.24 7.18 -12.60
N ALA A 632 33.41 6.04 -13.26
CA ALA A 632 33.27 5.97 -14.73
C ALA A 632 31.86 6.36 -15.17
N ALA A 633 31.75 7.14 -16.25
CA ALA A 633 30.47 7.54 -16.81
C ALA A 633 29.61 6.32 -17.17
N GLN A 634 28.28 6.46 -17.12
CA GLN A 634 27.34 5.39 -17.49
C GLN A 634 26.51 5.80 -18.70
N THR A 635 26.33 4.92 -19.67
CA THR A 635 25.54 5.17 -20.87
C THR A 635 24.26 4.34 -20.85
N ILE A 636 23.12 5.02 -20.93
CA ILE A 636 21.78 4.43 -20.98
C ILE A 636 21.35 4.34 -22.44
N THR A 637 20.95 3.15 -22.87
CA THR A 637 20.43 2.86 -24.21
C THR A 637 19.09 2.16 -24.11
N PHE A 638 18.23 2.41 -25.09
CA PHE A 638 16.93 1.75 -25.22
C PHE A 638 17.05 0.70 -26.31
N GLN A 639 16.81 -0.56 -25.96
CA GLN A 639 17.02 -1.70 -26.84
C GLN A 639 15.75 -2.53 -27.01
N ASP A 640 15.54 -3.02 -28.22
CA ASP A 640 14.55 -4.08 -28.48
C ASP A 640 15.04 -5.44 -27.96
N VAL A 641 14.21 -6.47 -28.15
CA VAL A 641 14.52 -7.85 -27.73
C VAL A 641 15.73 -8.47 -28.46
N ASP A 642 16.12 -7.90 -29.59
CA ASP A 642 17.26 -8.32 -30.40
C ASP A 642 18.53 -7.49 -30.10
N GLY A 643 18.45 -6.55 -29.16
CA GLY A 643 19.56 -5.70 -28.73
C GLY A 643 19.83 -4.51 -29.67
N ASN A 644 18.93 -4.20 -30.60
CA ASN A 644 19.06 -3.03 -31.46
C ASN A 644 18.66 -1.76 -30.70
N ILE A 645 19.43 -0.68 -30.89
CA ILE A 645 19.09 0.62 -30.32
C ILE A 645 17.86 1.18 -31.03
N VAL A 646 16.83 1.51 -30.26
CA VAL A 646 15.55 2.05 -30.75
C VAL A 646 15.26 3.40 -30.11
N THR A 647 14.51 4.25 -30.81
CA THR A 647 14.01 5.52 -30.29
C THR A 647 12.58 5.33 -29.78
N PRO A 648 12.33 5.39 -28.46
CA PRO A 648 10.99 5.27 -27.91
C PRO A 648 10.15 6.51 -28.26
N SER A 649 8.84 6.33 -28.45
CA SER A 649 7.87 7.42 -28.66
C SER A 649 7.24 7.93 -27.36
N GLY A 650 7.57 7.32 -26.21
CA GLY A 650 7.07 7.66 -24.88
C GLY A 650 7.33 6.54 -23.86
N GLY A 651 6.83 6.71 -22.63
CA GLY A 651 6.92 5.73 -21.53
C GLY A 651 7.69 6.25 -20.32
N SER A 652 7.90 5.40 -19.31
CA SER A 652 8.75 5.70 -18.15
C SER A 652 9.70 4.55 -17.85
N PHE A 653 10.80 4.86 -17.15
CA PHE A 653 11.72 3.85 -16.60
C PHE A 653 12.33 4.35 -15.29
N ARG A 654 13.02 3.45 -14.59
CA ARG A 654 13.74 3.75 -13.35
C ARG A 654 15.18 3.32 -13.43
N LEU A 655 16.03 4.03 -12.70
CA LEU A 655 17.43 3.69 -12.52
C LEU A 655 17.67 3.32 -11.05
N THR A 656 18.58 2.40 -10.80
CA THR A 656 19.03 2.09 -9.44
C THR A 656 20.48 2.51 -9.26
N PHE A 657 20.73 3.34 -8.26
CA PHE A 657 22.05 3.85 -7.90
C PHE A 657 22.37 3.53 -6.43
N GLN A 658 23.46 2.80 -6.19
CA GLN A 658 23.97 2.47 -4.83
C GLN A 658 22.91 1.99 -3.83
N THR A 659 21.93 1.21 -4.29
CA THR A 659 20.75 0.65 -3.56
C THR A 659 19.48 1.51 -3.50
N GLU A 660 19.52 2.73 -4.03
CA GLU A 660 18.34 3.60 -4.17
C GLU A 660 17.80 3.54 -5.60
N THR A 661 16.48 3.59 -5.76
CA THR A 661 15.81 3.62 -7.06
C THR A 661 15.23 5.02 -7.29
N THR A 662 15.43 5.58 -8.48
CA THR A 662 14.85 6.87 -8.85
C THR A 662 13.33 6.81 -8.85
N GLY A 663 12.67 7.98 -8.78
CA GLY A 663 11.30 8.11 -9.29
C GLY A 663 11.23 7.82 -10.80
N ASP A 664 10.04 7.94 -11.36
CA ASP A 664 9.84 7.66 -12.79
C ASP A 664 10.50 8.70 -13.67
N ILE A 665 11.32 8.21 -14.59
CA ILE A 665 11.94 9.02 -15.62
C ILE A 665 11.07 8.93 -16.86
N LEU A 666 10.35 10.00 -17.16
CA LEU A 666 9.53 10.10 -18.37
C LEU A 666 10.42 10.19 -19.61
N ILE A 667 10.10 9.39 -20.61
CA ILE A 667 10.72 9.41 -21.93
C ILE A 667 9.93 10.38 -22.81
N ASP A 668 10.58 11.45 -23.22
CA ASP A 668 10.05 12.44 -24.15
C ASP A 668 10.68 12.23 -25.55
N PRO A 669 9.91 12.37 -26.66
CA PRO A 669 10.47 12.32 -28.01
C PRO A 669 11.61 13.32 -28.26
N ASP A 670 11.66 14.44 -27.51
CA ASP A 670 12.80 15.35 -27.48
C ASP A 670 13.92 14.77 -26.57
N PRO A 671 15.10 14.42 -27.12
CA PRO A 671 16.19 13.89 -26.33
C PRO A 671 16.68 14.87 -25.24
N ASN A 672 16.54 16.18 -25.42
CA ASN A 672 16.96 17.13 -24.40
C ASN A 672 16.05 17.09 -23.18
N VAL A 673 14.75 16.88 -23.39
CA VAL A 673 13.76 16.73 -22.32
C VAL A 673 13.98 15.41 -21.60
N THR A 674 14.23 14.32 -22.33
CA THR A 674 14.58 13.02 -21.72
C THR A 674 15.87 13.09 -20.90
N ALA A 675 16.92 13.75 -21.40
CA ALA A 675 18.15 13.97 -20.65
C ALA A 675 17.90 14.76 -19.36
N ALA A 676 17.09 15.83 -19.43
CA ALA A 676 16.71 16.62 -18.25
C ALA A 676 15.88 15.80 -17.23
N ASN A 677 15.00 14.92 -17.70
CA ASN A 677 14.22 14.04 -16.84
C ASN A 677 15.11 13.02 -16.10
N ILE A 678 16.10 12.43 -16.78
CA ILE A 678 17.08 11.52 -16.16
C ILE A 678 17.88 12.28 -15.10
N ASP A 679 18.35 13.48 -15.44
CA ASP A 679 19.15 14.33 -14.54
C ASP A 679 18.37 14.70 -13.27
N ALA A 680 17.14 15.19 -13.43
CA ALA A 680 16.27 15.53 -12.31
C ALA A 680 15.96 14.33 -11.40
N ALA A 681 15.75 13.15 -11.98
CA ALA A 681 15.43 11.94 -11.21
C ALA A 681 16.63 11.41 -10.42
N LEU A 682 17.85 11.49 -10.98
CA LEU A 682 19.08 11.14 -10.26
C LEU A 682 19.39 12.15 -9.15
N GLN A 683 19.15 13.44 -9.39
CA GLN A 683 19.30 14.49 -8.37
C GLN A 683 18.31 14.38 -7.22
N ALA A 684 17.16 13.72 -7.42
CA ALA A 684 16.16 13.51 -6.38
C ALA A 684 16.51 12.36 -5.40
N LEU A 685 17.56 11.58 -5.67
CA LEU A 685 17.99 10.49 -4.80
C LEU A 685 18.52 11.01 -3.46
N PHE A 686 18.29 10.27 -2.37
CA PHE A 686 18.78 10.66 -1.05
C PHE A 686 20.31 10.61 -0.96
N SER A 687 20.91 9.68 -1.70
CA SER A 687 22.35 9.57 -1.90
C SER A 687 22.93 10.67 -2.79
N ALA A 688 22.10 11.47 -3.47
CA ALA A 688 22.54 12.69 -4.16
C ALA A 688 22.61 13.82 -3.13
N THR A 689 23.82 14.17 -2.69
CA THR A 689 24.09 14.95 -1.47
C THR A 689 23.87 16.46 -1.59
N THR A 690 22.88 16.94 -2.36
CA THR A 690 22.53 18.38 -2.39
C THR A 690 21.03 18.60 -2.23
N LYS A 691 20.59 18.72 -0.96
CA LYS A 691 19.22 19.02 -0.53
C LYS A 691 18.68 20.41 -0.97
N THR A 692 19.25 21.03 -2.00
CA THR A 692 18.85 22.37 -2.47
C THR A 692 18.51 22.46 -3.96
N GLY A 693 18.50 21.36 -4.73
CA GLY A 693 17.85 21.34 -6.05
C GLY A 693 18.36 22.36 -7.08
N VAL A 694 19.63 22.79 -6.98
CA VAL A 694 20.27 23.59 -8.02
C VAL A 694 21.71 23.09 -8.20
N GLU A 695 21.86 22.15 -9.12
CA GLU A 695 23.12 21.57 -9.65
C GLU A 695 24.00 20.75 -8.68
N GLY A 696 24.14 19.46 -9.00
CA GLY A 696 25.49 18.98 -9.35
C GLY A 696 26.08 17.73 -8.69
N ASP A 697 25.36 16.61 -8.57
CA ASP A 697 26.02 15.28 -8.40
C ASP A 697 26.18 14.54 -9.74
N PHE A 698 25.25 14.79 -10.67
CA PHE A 698 25.18 14.15 -11.98
C PHE A 698 25.08 15.20 -13.10
N ILE A 699 25.58 14.86 -14.29
CA ILE A 699 25.29 15.58 -15.53
C ILE A 699 24.83 14.56 -16.56
N VAL A 700 23.66 14.77 -17.16
CA VAL A 700 23.14 13.90 -18.20
C VAL A 700 23.15 14.60 -19.56
N SER A 701 23.74 13.94 -20.55
CA SER A 701 23.78 14.43 -21.93
C SER A 701 23.61 13.27 -22.92
N GLY A 702 23.35 13.56 -24.20
CA GLY A 702 23.25 12.54 -25.24
C GLY A 702 21.89 12.48 -25.94
N ASP A 703 21.65 11.38 -26.65
CA ASP A 703 20.45 11.19 -27.48
C ASP A 703 20.07 9.71 -27.59
N PHE A 704 18.93 9.42 -28.22
CA PHE A 704 18.46 8.04 -28.42
C PHE A 704 19.32 7.21 -29.37
N THR A 705 20.19 7.81 -30.18
CA THR A 705 21.02 7.08 -31.16
C THR A 705 22.34 6.62 -30.53
N ASN A 706 22.97 7.47 -29.73
CA ASN A 706 24.28 7.27 -29.13
C ASN A 706 24.18 6.88 -27.64
N GLY A 707 22.99 7.00 -27.05
CA GLY A 707 22.72 6.78 -25.63
C GLY A 707 22.82 8.06 -24.80
N PHE A 708 22.21 8.02 -23.62
CA PHE A 708 22.28 9.09 -22.62
C PHE A 708 23.42 8.80 -21.64
N VAL A 709 24.40 9.68 -21.59
CA VAL A 709 25.59 9.59 -20.75
C VAL A 709 25.35 10.32 -19.43
N VAL A 710 25.52 9.61 -18.32
CA VAL A 710 25.50 10.12 -16.95
C VAL A 710 26.94 10.25 -16.46
N GLU A 711 27.36 11.48 -16.17
CA GLU A 711 28.65 11.80 -15.57
C GLU A 711 28.50 12.19 -14.09
N PHE A 712 29.54 11.95 -13.28
CA PHE A 712 29.57 12.23 -11.84
C PHE A 712 30.46 13.45 -11.53
N ASN A 713 30.03 14.33 -10.63
CA ASN A 713 30.84 15.45 -10.14
C ASN A 713 31.71 15.08 -8.92
N GLU A 714 32.83 15.78 -8.73
CA GLU A 714 33.69 15.63 -7.56
C GLU A 714 33.27 16.60 -6.44
N ILE A 715 33.05 16.09 -5.22
CA ILE A 715 32.63 16.86 -4.04
C ILE A 715 33.67 16.77 -2.93
N GLN A 716 34.01 17.90 -2.31
CA GLN A 716 34.80 17.97 -1.08
C GLN A 716 33.98 18.57 0.07
N HIS A 717 33.84 17.84 1.18
CA HIS A 717 33.14 18.32 2.37
C HIS A 717 34.08 19.08 3.32
N LEU A 718 33.67 20.28 3.70
CA LEU A 718 34.31 21.15 4.68
C LEU A 718 33.52 21.13 5.99
N SER A 719 33.92 20.32 6.96
CA SER A 719 33.27 20.32 8.29
C SER A 719 33.74 21.51 9.14
N MET A 720 32.81 22.23 9.76
CA MET A 720 33.12 23.45 10.52
C MET A 720 32.78 23.41 12.03
N LEU A 721 32.03 22.42 12.54
CA LEU A 721 31.67 22.35 13.97
C LEU A 721 32.15 21.05 14.64
N GLY A 722 32.85 21.20 15.77
CA GLY A 722 33.13 20.18 16.78
C GLY A 722 32.82 20.72 18.16
N SER A 723 32.84 19.89 19.22
CA SER A 723 32.28 20.10 20.58
C SER A 723 32.75 21.31 21.41
N PHE A 724 33.39 22.31 20.81
CA PHE A 724 33.73 23.59 21.40
C PHE A 724 33.42 24.67 20.35
N ASP A 725 32.16 25.09 20.26
CA ASP A 725 31.69 26.09 19.30
C ASP A 725 32.37 27.45 19.56
N PRO A 726 33.27 27.91 18.68
CA PRO A 726 33.83 29.26 18.79
C PRO A 726 32.68 30.24 18.60
N THR A 727 32.61 31.34 19.36
CA THR A 727 31.58 32.38 19.16
C THR A 727 32.07 33.55 18.29
N PHE A 728 33.35 33.55 17.88
CA PHE A 728 34.03 34.57 17.06
C PHE A 728 35.39 34.06 16.53
N GLY A 729 36.00 34.79 15.59
CA GLY A 729 37.35 34.50 15.08
C GLY A 729 37.46 34.55 13.56
N SER A 730 38.49 33.94 12.99
CA SER A 730 38.62 33.72 11.54
C SER A 730 39.18 32.33 11.24
N PHE A 731 39.02 31.85 10.02
CA PHE A 731 39.64 30.63 9.52
C PHE A 731 40.20 30.88 8.12
N GLN A 732 41.17 30.06 7.71
CA GLN A 732 41.76 30.15 6.37
C GLN A 732 41.48 28.88 5.57
N LEU A 733 41.17 29.06 4.29
CA LEU A 733 41.07 27.98 3.31
C LEU A 733 42.19 28.13 2.29
N THR A 734 42.87 27.03 1.98
CA THR A 734 43.88 26.97 0.91
C THR A 734 43.38 26.08 -0.21
N PHE A 735 43.32 26.65 -1.43
CA PHE A 735 42.85 25.98 -2.64
C PHE A 735 43.79 26.35 -3.80
N LEU A 736 44.19 25.36 -4.62
CA LEU A 736 45.15 25.53 -5.73
C LEU A 736 46.40 26.35 -5.36
N GLY A 737 46.90 26.18 -4.11
CA GLY A 737 48.07 26.88 -3.58
C GLY A 737 47.85 28.34 -3.16
N SER A 738 46.62 28.87 -3.24
CA SER A 738 46.25 30.20 -2.76
C SER A 738 45.40 30.13 -1.49
N THR A 739 45.68 31.01 -0.53
CA THR A 739 44.99 31.03 0.78
C THR A 739 44.07 32.24 0.91
N VAL A 740 42.85 32.03 1.37
CA VAL A 740 41.85 33.07 1.66
C VAL A 740 41.40 32.98 3.12
N THR A 741 41.19 34.13 3.76
CA THR A 741 40.74 34.23 5.16
C THR A 741 39.26 34.61 5.21
N PHE A 742 38.49 33.91 6.04
CA PHE A 742 37.07 34.14 6.27
C PHE A 742 36.84 34.45 7.75
N ALA A 743 35.94 35.40 8.04
CA ALA A 743 35.52 35.67 9.40
C ALA A 743 34.53 34.59 9.87
N TYR A 744 34.64 34.17 11.14
CA TYR A 744 33.64 33.32 11.77
C TYR A 744 32.51 34.18 12.36
N THR A 745 31.27 33.80 12.09
CA THR A 745 30.08 34.39 12.71
C THR A 745 29.22 33.28 13.30
N VAL A 746 28.41 33.60 14.31
CA VAL A 746 27.46 32.65 14.94
C VAL A 746 26.40 32.07 13.98
N SER A 747 26.39 32.55 12.74
CA SER A 747 25.51 32.09 11.66
C SER A 747 26.24 31.21 10.65
N ILE A 748 27.42 30.67 10.96
CA ILE A 748 28.14 29.72 10.10
C ILE A 748 27.88 28.29 10.60
N PRO A 749 27.39 27.39 9.73
CA PRO A 749 27.21 27.57 8.29
C PRO A 749 25.94 28.37 7.90
N SER A 750 26.06 29.25 6.89
CA SER A 750 24.92 29.97 6.28
C SER A 750 25.09 30.10 4.77
N ALA A 751 23.97 30.30 4.07
CA ALA A 751 23.97 30.57 2.63
C ALA A 751 24.86 31.77 2.23
N ALA A 752 24.92 32.81 3.08
CA ALA A 752 25.82 33.94 2.87
C ALA A 752 27.31 33.54 2.97
N GLY A 753 27.65 32.67 3.93
CA GLY A 753 29.00 32.11 4.05
C GLY A 753 29.37 31.21 2.87
N ALA A 754 28.45 30.35 2.43
CA ALA A 754 28.62 29.51 1.24
C ALA A 754 28.92 30.37 0.00
N GLN A 755 28.15 31.44 -0.24
CA GLN A 755 28.38 32.35 -1.36
C GLN A 755 29.74 33.05 -1.29
N GLN A 756 30.20 33.43 -0.09
CA GLN A 756 31.53 34.04 0.08
C GLN A 756 32.65 33.05 -0.25
N ILE A 757 32.54 31.80 0.21
CA ILE A 757 33.51 30.74 -0.09
C ILE A 757 33.49 30.45 -1.59
N GLN A 758 32.32 30.28 -2.19
CA GLN A 758 32.14 30.05 -3.63
C GLN A 758 32.82 31.14 -4.47
N ASN A 759 32.57 32.41 -4.16
CA ASN A 759 33.17 33.53 -4.89
C ASN A 759 34.69 33.54 -4.78
N ALA A 760 35.23 33.22 -3.60
CA ALA A 760 36.66 33.14 -3.38
C ALA A 760 37.31 31.99 -4.15
N LEU A 761 36.73 30.78 -4.09
CA LEU A 761 37.25 29.61 -4.78
C LEU A 761 37.17 29.77 -6.31
N ASN A 762 36.07 30.32 -6.83
CA ASN A 762 35.96 30.66 -8.27
C ASN A 762 37.00 31.71 -8.69
N THR A 763 37.27 32.70 -7.85
CA THR A 763 38.31 33.69 -8.12
C THR A 763 39.70 33.05 -8.16
N ILE A 764 39.99 32.13 -7.23
CA ILE A 764 41.26 31.38 -7.22
C ILE A 764 41.37 30.48 -8.45
N ALA A 765 40.31 29.74 -8.79
CA ALA A 765 40.25 28.88 -9.96
C ALA A 765 40.57 29.64 -11.25
N ASN A 766 39.85 30.74 -11.50
CA ASN A 766 40.03 31.58 -12.68
C ASN A 766 41.43 32.23 -12.77
N ASN A 767 42.10 32.45 -11.64
CA ASN A 767 43.43 33.05 -11.57
C ASN A 767 44.58 32.04 -11.43
N SER A 768 44.29 30.73 -11.37
CA SER A 768 45.28 29.68 -11.16
C SER A 768 46.25 29.49 -12.35
N GLY A 769 45.87 29.98 -13.55
CA GLY A 769 46.61 29.75 -14.78
C GLY A 769 46.42 28.34 -15.38
N LEU A 770 45.52 27.53 -14.81
CA LEU A 770 45.23 26.15 -15.24
C LEU A 770 44.11 26.05 -16.29
N GLY A 771 43.57 27.18 -16.77
CA GLY A 771 42.60 27.22 -17.86
C GLY A 771 41.12 27.16 -17.43
N TYR A 772 40.84 27.13 -16.13
CA TYR A 772 39.47 27.22 -15.61
C TYR A 772 38.86 28.60 -15.90
N THR A 773 37.60 28.63 -16.33
CA THR A 773 36.88 29.87 -16.67
C THR A 773 35.45 29.83 -16.11
N GLY A 774 34.86 30.99 -15.80
CA GLY A 774 33.48 31.09 -15.33
C GLY A 774 33.32 30.79 -13.84
N SER A 775 32.38 29.92 -13.50
CA SER A 775 32.08 29.50 -12.12
C SER A 775 32.31 27.99 -11.94
N PRO A 776 33.57 27.51 -12.01
CA PRO A 776 33.89 26.08 -11.93
C PRO A 776 33.68 25.44 -10.55
N VAL A 777 33.36 26.22 -9.52
CA VAL A 777 33.12 25.77 -8.15
C VAL A 777 31.76 26.27 -7.67
N SER A 778 30.96 25.38 -7.07
CA SER A 778 29.74 25.70 -6.32
C SER A 778 29.92 25.33 -4.85
N VAL A 779 29.29 26.06 -3.93
CA VAL A 779 29.37 25.76 -2.49
C VAL A 779 27.98 25.79 -1.88
N ALA A 780 27.61 24.70 -1.20
CA ALA A 780 26.33 24.55 -0.52
C ALA A 780 26.52 24.38 0.99
N VAL A 781 25.52 24.78 1.78
CA VAL A 781 25.49 24.48 3.22
C VAL A 781 25.17 23.00 3.40
N SER A 782 25.99 22.28 4.16
CA SER A 782 25.82 20.84 4.37
C SER A 782 26.14 20.45 5.81
N GLY A 783 25.14 19.95 6.53
CA GLY A 783 25.27 19.57 7.94
C GLY A 783 25.87 20.68 8.80
N ASN A 784 27.03 20.38 9.40
CA ASN A 784 27.78 21.29 10.26
C ASN A 784 28.85 22.12 9.52
N GLY A 785 28.74 22.24 8.20
CA GLY A 785 29.77 22.80 7.34
C GLY A 785 29.29 23.13 5.94
N TYR A 786 30.15 22.93 4.95
CA TYR A 786 29.88 23.26 3.55
C TYR A 786 30.31 22.11 2.63
N ASP A 787 29.51 21.81 1.60
CA ASP A 787 29.94 20.98 0.48
C ASP A 787 30.46 21.86 -0.64
N ILE A 788 31.63 21.52 -1.17
CA ILE A 788 32.31 22.22 -2.26
C ILE A 788 32.27 21.30 -3.47
N ILE A 789 31.55 21.73 -4.50
CA ILE A 789 31.23 20.94 -5.70
C ILE A 789 32.05 21.50 -6.86
N PHE A 790 32.82 20.63 -7.52
CA PHE A 790 33.55 21.00 -8.73
C PHE A 790 32.71 20.72 -9.96
N LEU A 791 32.42 21.77 -10.72
CA LEU A 791 31.54 21.73 -11.88
C LEU A 791 32.32 21.52 -13.17
N ASP A 792 31.68 20.88 -14.15
CA ASP A 792 32.26 20.73 -15.49
C ASP A 792 32.14 22.00 -16.35
N SER A 793 31.35 22.99 -15.91
CA SER A 793 31.16 24.30 -16.56
C SER A 793 32.44 25.17 -16.68
N GLY A 794 33.58 24.64 -16.26
CA GLY A 794 34.92 25.19 -16.49
C GLY A 794 36.02 24.13 -16.45
N THR A 795 35.72 22.86 -16.79
CA THR A 795 36.61 21.68 -16.85
C THR A 795 37.25 21.23 -15.53
N MET A 796 36.81 21.74 -14.38
CA MET A 796 37.45 21.42 -13.08
C MET A 796 37.05 20.03 -12.56
N ALA A 797 35.83 19.57 -12.84
CA ALA A 797 35.34 18.23 -12.48
C ALA A 797 36.18 17.07 -13.07
N ASN A 798 36.91 17.34 -14.17
CA ASN A 798 37.73 16.35 -14.88
C ASN A 798 39.22 16.43 -14.50
N ALA A 799 39.60 17.32 -13.57
CA ALA A 799 40.96 17.43 -13.05
C ALA A 799 41.08 16.69 -11.70
N ASP A 800 42.26 16.14 -11.39
CA ASP A 800 42.58 15.64 -10.04
C ASP A 800 42.83 16.84 -9.11
N VAL A 801 41.77 17.31 -8.45
CA VAL A 801 41.81 18.51 -7.61
C VAL A 801 42.30 18.14 -6.21
N GLN A 802 43.40 18.76 -5.77
CA GLN A 802 43.89 18.53 -4.41
C GLN A 802 42.87 18.97 -3.35
N GLN A 803 42.86 18.24 -2.23
CA GLN A 803 42.01 18.53 -1.08
C GLN A 803 42.22 19.95 -0.56
N ILE A 804 41.12 20.67 -0.29
CA ILE A 804 41.15 21.98 0.35
C ILE A 804 41.62 21.84 1.80
N THR A 805 42.63 22.62 2.18
CA THR A 805 43.18 22.62 3.54
C THR A 805 42.59 23.76 4.36
N VAL A 806 42.25 23.47 5.63
CA VAL A 806 41.64 24.41 6.57
C VAL A 806 42.60 24.72 7.72
N ASP A 807 42.78 26.00 8.04
CA ASP A 807 43.46 26.46 9.27
C ASP A 807 42.47 27.22 10.16
N ALA A 808 42.07 26.57 11.26
CA ALA A 808 41.15 27.09 12.26
C ALA A 808 41.86 27.60 13.54
N SER A 809 43.19 27.74 13.53
CA SER A 809 43.96 28.23 14.69
C SER A 809 43.53 29.62 15.18
N ARG A 810 42.85 30.39 14.33
CA ARG A 810 42.35 31.75 14.58
C ARG A 810 40.91 31.81 15.12
N MET A 811 40.36 30.68 15.57
CA MET A 811 39.02 30.56 16.19
C MET A 811 39.09 30.43 17.73
N ARG A 812 40.13 30.96 18.38
CA ARG A 812 40.35 30.89 19.83
C ARG A 812 40.70 32.28 20.38
N PHE A 813 40.44 32.49 21.68
CA PHE A 813 40.98 33.60 22.45
C PHE A 813 41.99 33.09 23.48
N ASP A 814 42.97 33.91 23.79
CA ASP A 814 43.97 33.67 24.81
C ASP A 814 43.57 34.38 26.12
N VAL A 815 43.89 33.76 27.25
CA VAL A 815 43.77 34.34 28.59
C VAL A 815 45.17 34.50 29.15
N ASP A 816 45.67 35.73 29.09
CA ASP A 816 47.00 36.07 29.55
C ASP A 816 46.96 36.55 31.01
N VAL A 817 47.87 36.03 31.84
CA VAL A 817 48.05 36.54 33.21
C VAL A 817 49.05 37.71 33.17
N ALA A 818 48.57 38.91 33.42
CA ALA A 818 49.34 40.15 33.34
C ALA A 818 49.41 40.89 34.69
N ASN A 819 50.24 41.94 34.75
CA ASN A 819 50.38 42.88 35.88
C ASN A 819 50.64 42.22 37.25
N LEU A 820 51.63 41.32 37.31
CA LEU A 820 52.08 40.67 38.53
C LEU A 820 52.67 41.69 39.52
N THR A 821 51.91 42.05 40.55
CA THR A 821 52.42 42.81 41.69
C THR A 821 52.60 41.86 42.87
N GLN A 822 53.85 41.53 43.18
CA GLN A 822 54.15 40.63 44.28
C GLN A 822 53.74 41.26 45.62
N GLY A 823 52.96 40.50 46.41
CA GLY A 823 52.55 40.91 47.74
C GLY A 823 53.73 40.99 48.72
N ASN A 824 53.54 41.74 49.82
CA ASN A 824 54.44 41.75 50.97
C ASN A 824 53.62 41.56 52.26
N ALA A 825 54.26 41.68 53.43
CA ALA A 825 53.62 41.48 54.73
C ALA A 825 52.37 42.37 55.00
N THR A 826 52.11 43.40 54.19
CA THR A 826 50.99 44.34 54.34
C THR A 826 50.19 44.58 53.05
N THR A 827 50.57 43.94 51.93
CA THR A 827 49.88 44.12 50.64
C THR A 827 49.69 42.78 49.95
N ASN A 828 48.48 42.50 49.48
CA ASN A 828 48.17 41.27 48.75
C ASN A 828 48.90 41.24 47.39
N GLU A 829 49.23 40.03 46.94
CA GLU A 829 49.62 39.80 45.55
C GLU A 829 48.43 40.08 44.63
N ARG A 830 48.67 40.74 43.50
CA ARG A 830 47.64 41.02 42.49
C ARG A 830 48.12 40.56 41.12
N GLN A 831 47.25 39.84 40.43
CA GLN A 831 47.39 39.42 39.04
C GLN A 831 46.12 39.85 38.29
N THR A 832 46.24 40.15 37.00
CA THR A 832 45.12 40.48 36.12
C THR A 832 45.00 39.40 35.05
N LEU A 833 43.78 39.03 34.70
CA LEU A 833 43.50 38.14 33.57
C LEU A 833 43.06 39.01 32.40
N ASP A 834 43.87 39.06 31.36
CA ASP A 834 43.58 39.80 30.14
C ASP A 834 43.10 38.81 29.07
N PHE A 835 41.91 39.09 28.51
CA PHE A 835 41.35 38.31 27.42
C PHE A 835 41.74 38.97 26.10
N ALA A 836 42.36 38.22 25.21
CA ALA A 836 42.79 38.70 23.91
C ALA A 836 42.41 37.73 22.79
N ASP A 837 41.98 38.25 21.65
CA ASP A 837 41.97 37.48 20.41
C ASP A 837 43.39 37.31 19.84
N PHE A 838 43.52 36.60 18.73
CA PHE A 838 44.82 36.40 18.07
C PHE A 838 45.49 37.71 17.58
N GLN A 839 44.77 38.83 17.58
CA GLN A 839 45.27 40.16 17.23
C GLN A 839 45.64 41.01 18.46
N GLY A 840 45.49 40.47 19.67
CA GLY A 840 45.75 41.18 20.93
C GLY A 840 44.64 42.14 21.34
N SER A 841 43.45 42.05 20.72
CA SER A 841 42.28 42.88 21.04
C SER A 841 41.32 42.16 21.96
N PHE A 842 40.54 42.91 22.74
CA PHE A 842 39.53 42.30 23.61
C PHE A 842 38.48 41.55 22.77
N PRO A 843 38.25 40.25 23.02
CA PRO A 843 37.53 39.39 22.09
C PRO A 843 35.99 39.50 22.15
N PHE A 844 35.44 40.21 23.14
CA PHE A 844 33.99 40.30 23.36
C PHE A 844 33.44 41.69 23.01
N THR A 845 32.18 41.73 22.58
CA THR A 845 31.45 42.96 22.27
C THR A 845 30.65 43.41 23.48
N PHE A 846 30.70 44.71 23.78
CA PHE A 846 29.92 45.29 24.88
C PHE A 846 28.49 45.65 24.45
N ALA A 847 27.54 45.47 25.37
CA ALA A 847 26.21 46.02 25.28
C ALA A 847 26.24 47.55 25.35
N LEU A 848 25.10 48.21 25.10
CA LEU A 848 24.98 49.67 25.10
C LEU A 848 25.39 50.33 26.43
N ASN A 849 25.40 49.57 27.54
CA ASN A 849 25.85 50.05 28.84
C ASN A 849 27.38 50.09 28.98
N GLY A 850 28.14 49.54 28.03
CA GLY A 850 29.60 49.51 28.03
C GLY A 850 30.20 48.62 29.12
N ILE A 851 29.41 47.75 29.76
CA ILE A 851 29.83 46.90 30.88
C ILE A 851 29.55 45.43 30.55
N ASP A 852 28.33 45.10 30.15
CA ASP A 852 27.94 43.71 29.89
C ASP A 852 28.43 43.29 28.51
N ILE A 853 28.78 42.01 28.35
CA ILE A 853 29.15 41.47 27.03
C ILE A 853 27.96 40.78 26.37
N THR A 854 27.80 40.97 25.06
CA THR A 854 26.66 40.44 24.30
C THR A 854 26.93 39.07 23.67
N ASN A 855 28.18 38.60 23.70
CA ASN A 855 28.61 37.38 23.04
C ASN A 855 29.58 36.54 23.91
N PRO A 856 29.22 36.22 25.18
CA PRO A 856 30.05 35.31 25.98
C PRO A 856 30.16 33.93 25.29
N PRO A 857 31.30 33.23 25.44
CA PRO A 857 31.43 31.85 25.01
C PRO A 857 30.46 30.95 25.79
N ILE A 858 29.84 29.98 25.12
CA ILE A 858 28.84 29.10 25.74
C ILE A 858 29.54 27.96 26.48
N GLY A 859 29.23 27.79 27.78
CA GLY A 859 29.76 26.70 28.60
C GLY A 859 31.11 27.01 29.25
N THR A 860 31.83 25.96 29.68
CA THR A 860 33.16 26.12 30.30
C THR A 860 34.16 26.61 29.25
N SER A 861 34.70 27.81 29.48
CA SER A 861 35.41 28.58 28.45
C SER A 861 36.92 28.64 28.65
N PHE A 862 37.42 28.54 29.88
CA PHE A 862 38.86 28.41 30.19
C PHE A 862 39.08 27.76 31.55
N THR A 863 40.33 27.41 31.87
CA THR A 863 40.76 26.96 33.21
C THR A 863 42.00 27.73 33.64
N LEU A 864 42.25 27.79 34.94
CA LEU A 864 43.47 28.37 35.50
C LEU A 864 44.27 27.27 36.18
N THR A 865 45.60 27.37 36.12
CA THR A 865 46.49 26.47 36.86
C THR A 865 47.22 27.26 37.94
N PHE A 866 47.05 26.84 39.19
CA PHE A 866 47.71 27.43 40.35
C PHE A 866 48.47 26.37 41.14
N GLN A 867 49.78 26.58 41.32
CA GLN A 867 50.69 25.66 42.04
C GLN A 867 50.62 24.18 41.63
N GLY A 868 50.27 23.91 40.37
CA GLY A 868 50.20 22.56 39.80
C GLY A 868 48.82 21.91 39.87
N GLU A 869 47.80 22.58 40.43
CA GLU A 869 46.40 22.17 40.30
C GLU A 869 45.67 23.05 39.29
N THR A 870 44.82 22.42 38.48
CA THR A 870 44.00 23.10 37.47
C THR A 870 42.56 23.20 37.97
N THR A 871 41.95 24.38 37.85
CA THR A 871 40.57 24.60 38.25
C THR A 871 39.60 23.74 37.42
N GLN A 872 38.36 23.58 37.92
CA GLN A 872 37.25 23.21 37.03
C GLN A 872 37.04 24.28 35.95
N GLY A 873 36.30 23.94 34.89
CA GLY A 873 36.03 24.85 33.79
C GLY A 873 35.31 26.13 34.26
N ILE A 874 35.85 27.29 33.89
CA ILE A 874 35.34 28.61 34.25
C ILE A 874 34.46 29.13 33.12
N VAL A 875 33.25 29.54 33.45
CA VAL A 875 32.27 30.10 32.51
C VAL A 875 32.38 31.63 32.52
N ILE A 876 32.48 32.22 31.33
CA ILE A 876 32.35 33.67 31.14
C ILE A 876 30.87 33.96 30.92
N ASP A 877 30.31 34.84 31.75
CA ASP A 877 28.91 35.27 31.70
C ASP A 877 28.78 36.62 30.99
N THR A 878 27.57 36.91 30.50
CA THR A 878 27.18 38.26 30.05
C THR A 878 27.45 39.35 31.10
N ASP A 879 27.28 39.04 32.38
CA ASP A 879 27.57 39.93 33.51
C ASP A 879 29.01 39.71 34.03
N PRO A 880 29.89 40.73 34.00
CA PRO A 880 31.25 40.64 34.53
C PRO A 880 31.31 40.26 36.01
N ALA A 881 30.32 40.61 36.82
CA ALA A 881 30.27 40.26 38.24
C ALA A 881 30.03 38.76 38.45
N VAL A 882 29.22 38.14 37.59
CA VAL A 882 29.01 36.69 37.59
C VAL A 882 30.27 35.97 37.12
N THR A 883 30.94 36.49 36.09
CA THR A 883 32.25 35.96 35.65
C THR A 883 33.29 36.00 36.77
N ALA A 884 33.38 37.11 37.50
CA ALA A 884 34.27 37.24 38.65
C ALA A 884 33.93 36.23 39.76
N ALA A 885 32.65 36.03 40.07
CA ALA A 885 32.21 35.03 41.04
C ALA A 885 32.52 33.59 40.59
N ASN A 886 32.42 33.29 39.29
CA ASN A 886 32.79 31.99 38.74
C ASN A 886 34.30 31.72 38.86
N ILE A 887 35.14 32.73 38.63
CA ILE A 887 36.59 32.64 38.84
C ILE A 887 36.90 32.36 40.31
N ASP A 888 36.26 33.10 41.23
CA ASP A 888 36.43 32.95 42.68
C ASP A 888 36.05 31.54 43.14
N ALA A 889 34.86 31.08 42.77
CA ALA A 889 34.38 29.73 43.10
C ALA A 889 35.28 28.62 42.54
N ALA A 890 35.85 28.81 41.34
CA ALA A 890 36.74 27.83 40.72
C ALA A 890 38.12 27.76 41.38
N LEU A 891 38.63 28.89 41.88
CA LEU A 891 39.89 28.97 42.63
C LEU A 891 39.73 28.41 44.05
N GLU A 892 38.65 28.74 44.76
CA GLU A 892 38.32 28.23 46.11
C GLU A 892 38.03 26.72 46.11
N ALA A 893 37.72 26.13 44.96
CA ALA A 893 37.52 24.69 44.81
C ALA A 893 38.83 23.89 44.64
N LEU A 894 39.98 24.54 44.49
CA LEU A 894 41.29 23.87 44.47
C LEU A 894 41.60 23.30 45.85
N THR A 895 42.26 22.15 45.93
CA THR A 895 42.52 21.53 47.24
C THR A 895 43.63 22.22 48.03
N ILE A 896 44.36 23.11 47.35
CA ILE A 896 45.46 23.92 47.88
C ILE A 896 44.96 25.29 48.39
N ALA A 897 43.74 25.71 48.04
CA ALA A 897 43.17 27.01 48.40
C ALA A 897 42.84 27.14 49.90
#